data_AF-A0AA96ZUJ6-F1
#
_entry.id   AF-A0AA96ZUJ6-F1
#
_cell.length_a   1.000
_cell.length_b   1.000
_cell.length_c   1.000
_cell.angle_alpha   90.00
_cell.angle_beta   90.00
_cell.angle_gamma   90.00
#
_symmetry.space_group_name_H-M   'P 1'
#
loop_
_entity.id
_entity.type
_entity.pdbx_description
1 polymer ?
#
loop_
_entity_poly.entity_id
_entity_poly.type
_entity_poly.pdbx_seq_one_letter_code
_entity_poly.pdbx_strand_id
1 'polypeptide(L)'
;MDNEPTQESTQESIPNPISGSIPNPISESMQEPIRDPIQFTTAYDMKTAQANAPGFMKYFTKPSCYPNQEDAMKQIAEALEKGEVVLFEGACGTGKTLSALAPALDIAEKQNKKVIIVTNVHQQMVQFIHEARDIKRKTDIKVAVMKGKQSVCPDHLDYEECRAKTENTYELLEKERIYSKAKKELSESGERYKKSGDAREKILAEEIESDLKKMEPELQKKRERICPYLYEVLQSDATPFKKWLFDDVRSSEDINEYAEDKGMCGYELLKREMKHADLILCNYHHVLNQEIFLTLLGWLEKLPEDVIVIFDEAHNIENAARSHSSITISERVIERAINEIEEHVNHFPEKLKDDAQKILHLFFEATQESYESALGFGERNRIGTNWIDIQISDPYERFDYLKERFLRKIADYNKSSGKSLTIQSIQNILINVSEIGDEIESVYHERYKSGADSVRRKSNIVRAANFIFAYMLNSENPNYYPILNIRRDIETNEIYGRVELFTCIPRNVTAPLFDSLGGLVLMSATFRPFDMAKETLGIERQTLEIAYPITFPPENRRTYAVSVPPLYQSKRSHVWVRETVEQTLVSAICATKGNTIVYFQSFAEAEKYYSFLSQEWMIAESGIKVLLDQPGVSSNAVREEFFRIGESGERSVLVSYIFGTLSEGIDFRDDRARSVIIVGIGYPALNDRTKAVEAAYDTVFGPGKGWNFVILIPTIRRIRQAMGRVVRSPTDYGVRILLDARFQKSSAPKLGKYSVFRAFPEEESSEFIDVLPIELADELEKFFEDFSYD
;
A
#
# COMPACT_ATOMS: atom_id res chain seq x y z
N MET A 1 16.61 40.22 -58.60
CA MET A 1 17.03 41.58 -58.96
C MET A 1 16.28 42.50 -58.01
N ASP A 2 16.64 42.47 -56.74
CA ASP A 2 17.68 43.31 -56.09
C ASP A 2 16.99 44.55 -55.54
N ASN A 3 17.21 45.07 -54.34
CA ASN A 3 17.97 44.73 -53.14
C ASN A 3 17.44 45.71 -52.08
N GLU A 4 17.45 45.29 -50.81
CA GLU A 4 17.60 46.05 -49.53
C GLU A 4 17.24 47.55 -49.41
N PRO A 5 16.71 47.96 -48.23
CA PRO A 5 17.62 48.43 -47.17
C PRO A 5 17.26 48.02 -45.72
N THR A 6 18.33 47.67 -44.99
CA THR A 6 18.68 47.87 -43.56
C THR A 6 17.65 48.46 -42.58
N GLN A 7 17.50 47.81 -41.41
CA GLN A 7 16.99 48.42 -40.18
C GLN A 7 17.93 48.15 -38.98
N GLU A 8 18.14 49.22 -38.22
CA GLU A 8 19.03 49.37 -37.07
C GLU A 8 18.54 48.63 -35.81
N SER A 9 19.49 48.14 -35.04
CA SER A 9 19.33 47.54 -33.71
C SER A 9 19.58 48.56 -32.60
N THR A 10 18.61 48.77 -31.71
CA THR A 10 18.81 49.46 -30.42
C THR A 10 18.90 48.44 -29.29
N GLN A 11 20.07 48.42 -28.62
CA GLN A 11 20.33 47.70 -27.38
C GLN A 11 19.96 48.58 -26.19
N GLU A 12 19.16 48.07 -25.26
CA GLU A 12 19.10 48.59 -23.88
C GLU A 12 19.34 47.46 -22.87
N SER A 13 20.04 47.85 -21.81
CA SER A 13 20.89 47.10 -20.90
C SER A 13 20.16 46.44 -19.72
N ILE A 14 20.62 45.24 -19.32
CA ILE A 14 20.25 44.57 -18.05
C ILE A 14 21.48 44.58 -17.11
N PRO A 15 21.35 44.84 -15.79
CA PRO A 15 22.50 45.04 -14.90
C PRO A 15 23.15 43.73 -14.40
N ASN A 16 24.48 43.76 -14.25
CA ASN A 16 25.34 42.74 -13.64
C ASN A 16 25.00 42.47 -12.16
N PRO A 17 25.04 41.20 -11.70
CA PRO A 17 25.19 40.87 -10.29
C PRO A 17 26.66 40.92 -9.86
N ILE A 18 26.83 41.40 -8.63
CA ILE A 18 28.05 41.75 -7.93
C ILE A 18 28.91 40.52 -7.62
N SER A 19 30.19 40.61 -7.93
CA SER A 19 31.25 39.68 -7.52
C SER A 19 31.57 39.87 -6.03
N GLY A 20 31.16 38.92 -5.19
CA GLY A 20 31.57 38.80 -3.80
C GLY A 20 32.37 37.52 -3.59
N SER A 21 33.69 37.64 -3.53
CA SER A 21 34.62 36.60 -3.12
C SER A 21 34.41 36.25 -1.64
N ILE A 22 34.12 34.98 -1.33
CA ILE A 22 34.17 34.43 0.03
C ILE A 22 35.13 33.23 0.04
N PRO A 23 36.01 33.11 1.06
CA PRO A 23 37.22 32.30 0.99
C PRO A 23 37.00 30.84 1.35
N ASN A 24 37.82 29.99 0.73
CA ASN A 24 38.07 28.60 1.10
C ASN A 24 38.67 28.52 2.51
N PRO A 25 38.20 27.61 3.38
CA PRO A 25 39.07 27.00 4.39
C PRO A 25 39.17 25.51 4.12
N ILE A 26 40.30 25.11 3.53
CA ILE A 26 40.86 23.79 3.71
C ILE A 26 41.43 23.76 5.13
N SER A 27 40.91 22.91 5.99
CA SER A 27 41.64 22.42 7.16
C SER A 27 41.65 20.90 7.12
N GLU A 28 42.83 20.37 6.84
CA GLU A 28 43.23 18.98 7.03
C GLU A 28 42.96 18.54 8.47
N SER A 29 42.31 17.39 8.67
CA SER A 29 42.80 16.29 9.52
C SER A 29 41.70 15.24 9.75
N MET A 30 42.15 13.99 9.95
CA MET A 30 41.39 12.76 10.22
C MET A 30 40.77 12.04 9.01
N GLN A 31 41.64 11.61 8.08
CA GLN A 31 41.45 10.32 7.41
C GLN A 31 41.72 9.21 8.43
N GLU A 32 40.68 8.49 8.87
CA GLU A 32 40.87 7.13 9.37
C GLU A 32 41.06 6.20 8.16
N PRO A 33 42.07 5.31 8.15
CA PRO A 33 42.31 4.44 7.01
C PRO A 33 41.20 3.39 6.89
N ILE A 34 40.62 3.32 5.71
CA ILE A 34 39.87 2.18 5.19
C ILE A 34 40.72 0.93 5.42
N ARG A 35 40.26 0.02 6.28
CA ARG A 35 40.95 -1.25 6.55
C ARG A 35 40.98 -2.08 5.26
N ASP A 36 42.17 -2.58 4.93
CA ASP A 36 42.43 -3.48 3.80
C ASP A 36 41.49 -4.70 3.78
N PRO A 37 41.18 -5.26 2.60
CA PRO A 37 40.37 -6.46 2.45
C PRO A 37 41.07 -7.65 3.14
N ILE A 38 40.38 -8.22 4.13
CA ILE A 38 40.83 -9.40 4.88
C ILE A 38 40.98 -10.58 3.92
N GLN A 39 42.18 -11.16 3.90
CA GLN A 39 42.50 -12.38 3.16
C GLN A 39 41.57 -13.54 3.54
N PHE A 40 41.07 -14.24 2.53
CA PHE A 40 40.30 -15.48 2.65
C PHE A 40 41.08 -16.53 3.45
N THR A 41 40.57 -16.91 4.62
CA THR A 41 40.99 -18.14 5.32
C THR A 41 39.90 -19.20 5.23
N THR A 42 40.33 -20.34 4.70
CA THR A 42 39.68 -21.64 4.53
C THR A 42 38.72 -22.11 5.64
N ALA A 43 37.65 -22.78 5.19
CA ALA A 43 36.79 -23.76 5.87
C ALA A 43 36.69 -23.68 7.41
N TYR A 44 35.67 -22.96 7.90
CA TYR A 44 35.32 -22.88 9.31
C TYR A 44 34.55 -24.13 9.76
N ASP A 45 35.12 -24.87 10.71
CA ASP A 45 34.59 -26.12 11.26
C ASP A 45 33.37 -25.87 12.18
N MET A 46 32.19 -26.38 11.80
CA MET A 46 30.87 -26.06 12.37
C MET A 46 30.66 -26.51 13.83
N LYS A 47 31.53 -27.35 14.40
CA LYS A 47 31.30 -27.94 15.74
C LYS A 47 31.73 -27.05 16.92
N THR A 48 32.55 -26.03 16.69
CA THR A 48 33.10 -25.17 17.76
C THR A 48 32.35 -23.83 17.94
N ALA A 49 31.41 -23.50 17.04
CA ALA A 49 30.74 -22.19 16.99
C ALA A 49 29.47 -22.06 17.85
N GLN A 50 28.94 -23.15 18.43
CA GLN A 50 27.63 -23.13 19.10
C GLN A 50 27.61 -22.46 20.49
N ALA A 51 28.75 -22.19 21.13
CA ALA A 51 28.78 -21.63 22.48
C ALA A 51 28.73 -20.09 22.53
N ASN A 52 29.02 -19.38 21.43
CA ASN A 52 29.09 -17.90 21.35
C ASN A 52 28.23 -17.31 20.22
N ALA A 53 27.29 -18.07 19.67
CA ALA A 53 26.43 -17.59 18.59
C ALA A 53 25.44 -16.53 19.14
N PRO A 54 25.20 -15.41 18.42
CA PRO A 54 24.19 -14.43 18.81
C PRO A 54 22.80 -15.05 18.98
N GLY A 55 22.01 -14.53 19.94
CA GLY A 55 20.69 -15.09 20.31
C GLY A 55 19.76 -15.32 19.12
N PHE A 56 19.75 -14.40 18.16
CA PHE A 56 18.94 -14.47 16.94
C PHE A 56 19.25 -15.66 16.02
N MET A 57 20.42 -16.29 16.12
CA MET A 57 20.79 -17.44 15.26
C MET A 57 19.93 -18.68 15.51
N LYS A 58 19.18 -18.74 16.63
CA LYS A 58 18.19 -19.80 16.85
C LYS A 58 17.01 -19.70 15.86
N TYR A 59 16.64 -18.49 15.45
CA TYR A 59 15.60 -18.24 14.44
C TYR A 59 16.12 -18.30 13.01
N PHE A 60 17.44 -18.37 12.80
CA PHE A 60 18.00 -18.51 11.45
C PHE A 60 17.86 -19.97 10.97
N THR A 61 17.21 -20.20 9.83
CA THR A 61 16.82 -21.55 9.38
C THR A 61 17.65 -22.10 8.24
N LYS A 62 18.46 -21.26 7.57
CA LYS A 62 19.25 -21.70 6.41
C LYS A 62 20.58 -22.34 6.85
N PRO A 63 21.19 -23.20 6.02
CA PRO A 63 22.44 -23.89 6.39
C PRO A 63 23.60 -22.93 6.67
N SER A 64 23.64 -21.81 5.94
CA SER A 64 24.66 -20.77 6.06
C SER A 64 24.06 -19.41 5.74
N CYS A 65 24.70 -18.36 6.25
CA CYS A 65 24.38 -16.98 5.92
C CYS A 65 24.87 -16.62 4.51
N TYR A 66 24.13 -15.75 3.81
CA TYR A 66 24.66 -15.03 2.64
C TYR A 66 25.75 -14.04 3.08
N PRO A 67 26.59 -13.57 2.14
CA PRO A 67 27.56 -12.51 2.44
C PRO A 67 26.86 -11.30 3.08
N ASN A 68 27.47 -10.76 4.14
CA ASN A 68 26.96 -9.65 4.94
C ASN A 68 25.62 -9.89 5.67
N GLN A 69 24.99 -11.05 5.53
CA GLN A 69 23.69 -11.32 6.16
C GLN A 69 23.80 -11.42 7.69
N GLU A 70 24.86 -12.05 8.19
CA GLU A 70 25.11 -12.12 9.64
C GLU A 70 25.41 -10.75 10.24
N ASP A 71 26.20 -9.94 9.52
CA ASP A 71 26.49 -8.55 9.89
C ASP A 71 25.21 -7.71 9.92
N ALA A 72 24.35 -7.83 8.91
CA ALA A 72 23.02 -7.22 8.87
C ALA A 72 22.21 -7.58 10.12
N MET A 73 22.12 -8.87 10.47
CA MET A 73 21.37 -9.33 11.64
C MET A 73 21.91 -8.74 12.95
N LYS A 74 23.25 -8.64 13.10
CA LYS A 74 23.88 -8.03 14.27
C LYS A 74 23.52 -6.55 14.39
N GLN A 75 23.72 -5.79 13.33
CA GLN A 75 23.42 -4.35 13.33
C GLN A 75 21.93 -4.10 13.59
N ILE A 76 21.04 -4.87 12.96
CA ILE A 76 19.58 -4.76 13.18
C ILE A 76 19.21 -5.08 14.63
N ALA A 77 19.79 -6.14 15.23
CA ALA A 77 19.55 -6.46 16.63
C ALA A 77 19.96 -5.31 17.55
N GLU A 78 21.16 -4.75 17.35
CA GLU A 78 21.66 -3.61 18.14
C GLU A 78 20.81 -2.36 17.98
N ALA A 79 20.38 -2.04 16.76
CA ALA A 79 19.49 -0.90 16.49
C ALA A 79 18.13 -1.08 17.17
N LEU A 80 17.53 -2.27 17.07
CA LEU A 80 16.25 -2.56 17.74
C LEU A 80 16.38 -2.52 19.27
N GLU A 81 17.51 -2.96 19.83
CA GLU A 81 17.79 -2.83 21.27
C GLU A 81 17.88 -1.36 21.72
N LYS A 82 18.45 -0.48 20.88
CA LYS A 82 18.55 0.96 21.14
C LYS A 82 17.27 1.74 20.84
N GLY A 83 16.28 1.11 20.20
CA GLY A 83 15.07 1.79 19.73
C GLY A 83 15.34 2.70 18.53
N GLU A 84 16.31 2.37 17.68
CA GLU A 84 16.50 3.01 16.38
C GLU A 84 15.53 2.44 15.33
N VAL A 85 15.27 3.22 14.28
CA VAL A 85 14.50 2.77 13.11
C VAL A 85 15.46 2.18 12.07
N VAL A 86 15.19 0.96 11.62
CA VAL A 86 16.04 0.30 10.62
C VAL A 86 15.51 0.59 9.23
N LEU A 87 16.36 1.15 8.36
CA LEU A 87 16.12 1.34 6.93
C LEU A 87 17.04 0.39 6.16
N PHE A 88 16.46 -0.61 5.51
CA PHE A 88 17.22 -1.71 4.92
C PHE A 88 16.94 -1.90 3.42
N GLU A 89 17.93 -1.60 2.60
CA GLU A 89 17.97 -2.00 1.19
C GLU A 89 18.84 -3.25 1.02
N GLY A 90 18.28 -4.28 0.39
CA GLY A 90 19.06 -5.46 0.00
C GLY A 90 18.52 -6.06 -1.29
N ALA A 91 19.39 -6.47 -2.21
CA ALA A 91 18.94 -7.09 -3.44
C ALA A 91 18.18 -8.42 -3.22
N CYS A 92 17.57 -8.97 -4.27
CA CYS A 92 17.06 -10.34 -4.22
C CYS A 92 18.21 -11.31 -3.92
N GLY A 93 17.95 -12.33 -3.09
CA GLY A 93 18.98 -13.32 -2.73
C GLY A 93 19.97 -12.88 -1.63
N THR A 94 19.85 -11.67 -1.05
CA THR A 94 20.67 -11.27 0.12
C THR A 94 20.11 -11.77 1.46
N GLY A 95 18.98 -12.47 1.44
CA GLY A 95 18.33 -13.01 2.63
C GLY A 95 17.68 -11.95 3.53
N LYS A 96 17.24 -10.82 2.96
CA LYS A 96 16.60 -9.68 3.66
C LYS A 96 15.61 -10.10 4.74
N THR A 97 14.72 -11.03 4.39
CA THR A 97 13.61 -11.45 5.23
C THR A 97 14.10 -12.00 6.57
N LEU A 98 14.99 -13.00 6.54
CA LEU A 98 15.60 -13.55 7.74
C LEU A 98 16.53 -12.55 8.43
N SER A 99 17.19 -11.66 7.68
CA SER A 99 18.02 -10.60 8.27
C SER A 99 17.23 -9.66 9.17
N ALA A 100 15.97 -9.38 8.85
CA ALA A 100 15.08 -8.56 9.67
C ALA A 100 14.35 -9.40 10.73
N LEU A 101 13.81 -10.56 10.33
CA LEU A 101 12.92 -11.35 11.17
C LEU A 101 13.63 -12.03 12.34
N ALA A 102 14.79 -12.65 12.11
CA ALA A 102 15.51 -13.35 13.16
C ALA A 102 15.92 -12.44 14.34
N PRO A 103 16.55 -11.26 14.11
CA PRO A 103 16.85 -10.34 15.21
C PRO A 103 15.58 -9.73 15.82
N ALA A 104 14.55 -9.40 15.04
CA ALA A 104 13.30 -8.89 15.59
C ALA A 104 12.63 -9.88 16.56
N LEU A 105 12.61 -11.17 16.24
CA LEU A 105 12.06 -12.21 17.13
C LEU A 105 12.89 -12.35 18.42
N ASP A 106 14.22 -12.28 18.32
CA ASP A 106 15.12 -12.35 19.48
C ASP A 106 14.94 -11.15 20.41
N ILE A 107 14.89 -9.93 19.87
CA ILE A 107 14.65 -8.73 20.66
C ILE A 107 13.23 -8.73 21.24
N ALA A 108 12.24 -9.19 20.46
CA ALA A 108 10.87 -9.26 20.93
C ALA A 108 10.72 -10.23 22.11
N GLU A 109 11.34 -11.41 22.05
CA GLU A 109 11.34 -12.36 23.15
C GLU A 109 12.04 -11.79 24.40
N LYS A 110 13.22 -11.16 24.26
CA LYS A 110 13.97 -10.55 25.36
C LYS A 110 13.21 -9.39 26.03
N GLN A 111 12.46 -8.61 25.26
CA GLN A 111 11.77 -7.41 25.73
C GLN A 111 10.26 -7.62 25.95
N ASN A 112 9.77 -8.86 25.87
CA ASN A 112 8.33 -9.20 25.95
C ASN A 112 7.46 -8.41 24.95
N LYS A 113 7.99 -8.17 23.75
CA LYS A 113 7.28 -7.55 22.63
C LYS A 113 6.71 -8.61 21.69
N LYS A 114 5.86 -8.19 20.74
CA LYS A 114 5.36 -9.01 19.63
C LYS A 114 5.91 -8.50 18.30
N VAL A 115 6.12 -9.38 17.33
CA VAL A 115 6.55 -9.00 15.98
C VAL A 115 5.35 -8.97 15.05
N ILE A 116 5.18 -7.88 14.29
CA ILE A 116 4.17 -7.76 13.24
C ILE A 116 4.89 -7.56 11.91
N ILE A 117 4.71 -8.50 10.98
CA ILE A 117 5.17 -8.35 9.60
C ILE A 117 4.01 -7.91 8.74
N VAL A 118 4.27 -6.90 7.93
CA VAL A 118 3.29 -6.24 7.09
C VAL A 118 3.73 -6.36 5.63
N THR A 119 2.90 -6.98 4.79
CA THR A 119 3.17 -7.13 3.35
C THR A 119 2.16 -6.35 2.52
N ASN A 120 2.58 -5.87 1.34
CA ASN A 120 1.71 -5.10 0.45
C ASN A 120 0.77 -6.03 -0.36
N VAL A 121 1.27 -7.20 -0.78
CA VAL A 121 0.54 -8.13 -1.66
C VAL A 121 0.35 -9.51 -1.00
N HIS A 122 -0.75 -10.19 -1.33
CA HIS A 122 -1.08 -11.52 -0.82
C HIS A 122 -0.02 -12.59 -1.17
N GLN A 123 0.51 -12.57 -2.40
CA GLN A 123 1.55 -13.52 -2.82
C GLN A 123 2.83 -13.45 -1.96
N GLN A 124 3.20 -12.26 -1.47
CA GLN A 124 4.35 -12.08 -0.58
C GLN A 124 4.08 -12.70 0.80
N MET A 125 2.86 -12.54 1.32
CA MET A 125 2.45 -13.14 2.59
C MET A 125 2.65 -14.66 2.61
N VAL A 126 2.39 -15.33 1.49
CA VAL A 126 2.63 -16.78 1.34
C VAL A 126 4.10 -17.13 1.56
N GLN A 127 5.05 -16.33 1.07
CA GLN A 127 6.48 -16.57 1.28
C GLN A 127 6.84 -16.46 2.77
N PHE A 128 6.32 -15.46 3.47
CA PHE A 128 6.50 -15.30 4.91
C PHE A 128 5.92 -16.46 5.72
N ILE A 129 4.77 -17.01 5.30
CA ILE A 129 4.20 -18.21 5.94
C ILE A 129 5.19 -19.37 5.85
N HIS A 130 5.80 -19.61 4.69
CA HIS A 130 6.79 -20.68 4.53
C HIS A 130 8.03 -20.44 5.40
N GLU A 131 8.57 -19.22 5.43
CA GLU A 131 9.69 -18.90 6.30
C GLU A 131 9.35 -19.07 7.79
N ALA A 132 8.17 -18.64 8.22
CA ALA A 132 7.71 -18.83 9.59
C ALA A 132 7.56 -20.33 9.93
N ARG A 133 7.12 -21.18 9.00
CA ARG A 133 7.10 -22.64 9.17
C ARG A 133 8.51 -23.20 9.34
N ASP A 134 9.48 -22.74 8.55
CA ASP A 134 10.88 -23.14 8.71
C ASP A 134 11.40 -22.81 10.11
N ILE A 135 11.11 -21.60 10.61
CA ILE A 135 11.54 -21.14 11.95
C ILE A 135 10.87 -21.98 13.03
N LYS A 136 9.58 -22.25 12.88
CA LYS A 136 8.79 -23.05 13.81
C LYS A 136 9.31 -24.47 13.99
N ARG A 137 9.81 -25.10 12.91
CA ARG A 137 10.41 -26.43 12.99
C ARG A 137 11.69 -26.48 13.82
N LYS A 138 12.39 -25.36 13.95
CA LYS A 138 13.65 -25.25 14.73
C LYS A 138 13.43 -24.68 16.13
N THR A 139 12.44 -23.81 16.29
CA THR A 139 12.17 -23.02 17.50
C THR A 139 10.67 -22.93 17.71
N ASP A 140 10.19 -23.13 18.94
CA ASP A 140 8.76 -23.05 19.24
C ASP A 140 8.26 -21.59 19.22
N ILE A 141 7.95 -21.09 18.02
CA ILE A 141 7.30 -19.81 17.81
C ILE A 141 5.81 -20.00 17.54
N LYS A 142 4.99 -19.10 18.08
CA LYS A 142 3.55 -19.06 17.82
C LYS A 142 3.26 -18.00 16.77
N VAL A 143 2.60 -18.39 15.69
CA VAL A 143 2.38 -17.53 14.53
C VAL A 143 0.89 -17.41 14.25
N ALA A 144 0.42 -16.19 13.98
CA ALA A 144 -0.95 -15.92 13.55
C ALA A 144 -0.93 -15.20 12.19
N VAL A 145 -1.76 -15.65 11.25
CA VAL A 145 -1.91 -15.04 9.92
C VAL A 145 -3.28 -14.40 9.83
N MET A 146 -3.30 -13.08 9.61
CA MET A 146 -4.54 -12.31 9.58
C MET A 146 -4.84 -11.78 8.18
N LYS A 147 -6.08 -12.03 7.74
CA LYS A 147 -6.71 -11.39 6.58
C LYS A 147 -7.98 -10.65 7.00
N GLY A 148 -8.50 -9.82 6.09
CA GLY A 148 -9.73 -9.07 6.31
C GLY A 148 -10.93 -9.99 6.53
N LYS A 149 -11.84 -9.57 7.41
CA LYS A 149 -13.04 -10.32 7.82
C LYS A 149 -13.89 -10.87 6.66
N GLN A 150 -14.03 -10.11 5.58
CA GLN A 150 -14.80 -10.52 4.39
C GLN A 150 -14.26 -11.79 3.73
N SER A 151 -12.96 -12.08 3.89
CA SER A 151 -12.32 -13.30 3.35
C SER A 151 -12.45 -14.53 4.27
N VAL A 152 -12.99 -14.37 5.48
CA VAL A 152 -13.01 -15.39 6.55
C VAL A 152 -14.44 -15.65 7.05
N CYS A 153 -15.41 -14.77 6.74
CA CYS A 153 -16.79 -14.93 7.19
C CYS A 153 -17.53 -16.00 6.37
N PRO A 154 -18.06 -17.07 7.00
CA PRO A 154 -18.80 -18.12 6.28
C PRO A 154 -20.05 -17.61 5.55
N ASP A 155 -20.71 -16.62 6.13
CA ASP A 155 -21.93 -16.00 5.59
C ASP A 155 -21.62 -14.80 4.66
N HIS A 156 -20.34 -14.49 4.43
CA HIS A 156 -19.88 -13.31 3.67
C HIS A 156 -20.55 -11.99 4.11
N LEU A 157 -20.89 -11.88 5.40
CA LEU A 157 -21.49 -10.68 5.97
C LEU A 157 -20.56 -9.49 5.82
N ASP A 158 -21.15 -8.31 5.63
CA ASP A 158 -20.39 -7.09 5.76
C ASP A 158 -19.92 -6.87 7.21
N TYR A 159 -19.02 -5.90 7.40
CA TYR A 159 -18.41 -5.65 8.71
C TYR A 159 -19.45 -5.31 9.78
N GLU A 160 -20.46 -4.52 9.43
CA GLU A 160 -21.46 -3.94 10.33
C GLU A 160 -22.52 -4.96 10.72
N GLU A 161 -23.07 -5.72 9.76
CA GLU A 161 -24.00 -6.82 10.02
C GLU A 161 -23.38 -7.83 10.99
N CYS A 162 -22.13 -8.20 10.75
CA CYS A 162 -21.47 -9.15 11.63
C CYS A 162 -21.15 -8.56 13.01
N ARG A 163 -20.78 -7.26 13.11
CA ARG A 163 -20.57 -6.60 14.43
C ARG A 163 -21.85 -6.63 15.26
N ALA A 164 -22.98 -6.37 14.64
CA ALA A 164 -24.20 -6.22 15.40
C ALA A 164 -24.87 -7.58 15.71
N LYS A 165 -24.73 -8.59 14.83
CA LYS A 165 -24.94 -10.00 15.24
C LYS A 165 -24.01 -10.41 16.37
N THR A 166 -22.76 -9.92 16.40
CA THR A 166 -21.78 -10.21 17.47
C THR A 166 -22.26 -9.69 18.82
N GLU A 167 -22.69 -8.43 18.89
CA GLU A 167 -23.26 -7.84 20.11
C GLU A 167 -24.53 -8.55 20.57
N ASN A 168 -25.46 -8.86 19.66
CA ASN A 168 -26.66 -9.66 19.97
C ASN A 168 -26.30 -11.03 20.55
N THR A 169 -25.22 -11.64 20.06
CA THR A 169 -24.74 -12.94 20.57
C THR A 169 -24.23 -12.82 22.00
N TYR A 170 -23.45 -11.78 22.31
CA TYR A 170 -22.98 -11.53 23.68
C TYR A 170 -24.13 -11.25 24.65
N GLU A 171 -25.09 -10.40 24.27
CA GLU A 171 -26.26 -10.10 25.09
C GLU A 171 -27.13 -11.35 25.33
N LEU A 172 -27.33 -12.19 24.31
CA LEU A 172 -28.06 -13.45 24.47
C LEU A 172 -27.38 -14.33 25.52
N LEU A 173 -26.06 -14.53 25.42
CA LEU A 173 -25.30 -15.37 26.35
C LEU A 173 -25.37 -14.84 27.80
N GLU A 174 -25.31 -13.53 27.97
CA GLU A 174 -25.48 -12.91 29.28
C GLU A 174 -26.88 -13.19 29.86
N LYS A 175 -27.93 -13.01 29.05
CA LYS A 175 -29.30 -13.30 29.48
C LYS A 175 -29.54 -14.79 29.74
N GLU A 176 -28.97 -15.68 28.93
CA GLU A 176 -29.00 -17.13 29.16
C GLU A 176 -28.33 -17.52 30.48
N ARG A 177 -27.21 -16.85 30.83
CA ARG A 177 -26.52 -17.06 32.11
C ARG A 177 -27.39 -16.60 33.30
N ILE A 178 -28.04 -15.46 33.19
CA ILE A 178 -28.98 -14.96 34.21
C ILE A 178 -30.16 -15.92 34.36
N TYR A 179 -30.78 -16.31 33.24
CA TYR A 179 -31.89 -17.28 33.22
C TYR A 179 -31.49 -18.61 33.86
N SER A 180 -30.30 -19.14 33.54
CA SER A 180 -29.79 -20.39 34.12
C SER A 180 -29.54 -20.28 35.63
N LYS A 181 -29.05 -19.13 36.11
CA LYS A 181 -28.86 -18.86 37.53
C LYS A 181 -30.20 -18.80 38.27
N ALA A 182 -31.17 -18.05 37.72
CA ALA A 182 -32.53 -17.96 38.27
C ALA A 182 -33.22 -19.33 38.30
N LYS A 183 -33.06 -20.15 37.26
CA LYS A 183 -33.59 -21.53 37.22
C LYS A 183 -32.97 -22.43 38.30
N LYS A 184 -31.68 -22.29 38.55
CA LYS A 184 -31.00 -23.01 39.65
C LYS A 184 -31.51 -22.55 41.01
N GLU A 185 -31.65 -21.24 41.21
CA GLU A 185 -32.15 -20.65 42.46
C GLU A 185 -33.61 -21.05 42.74
N LEU A 186 -34.45 -21.14 41.70
CA LEU A 186 -35.81 -21.68 41.79
C LEU A 186 -35.81 -23.12 42.31
N SER A 187 -34.93 -23.97 41.77
CA SER A 187 -34.80 -25.37 42.20
C SER A 187 -34.35 -25.48 43.66
N GLU A 188 -33.33 -24.71 44.05
CA GLU A 188 -32.82 -24.69 45.43
C GLU A 188 -33.84 -24.15 46.43
N SER A 189 -34.56 -23.07 46.09
CA SER A 189 -35.65 -22.52 46.89
C SER A 189 -36.78 -23.53 47.07
N GLY A 190 -37.16 -24.22 45.98
CA GLY A 190 -38.15 -25.30 46.03
C GLY A 190 -37.73 -26.47 46.94
N GLU A 191 -36.45 -26.85 46.94
CA GLU A 191 -35.90 -27.85 47.87
C GLU A 191 -35.87 -27.37 49.32
N ARG A 192 -35.49 -26.10 49.57
CA ARG A 192 -35.50 -25.50 50.91
C ARG A 192 -36.92 -25.46 51.46
N TYR A 193 -37.90 -25.02 50.67
CA TYR A 193 -39.31 -25.05 51.05
C TYR A 193 -39.80 -26.45 51.39
N LYS A 194 -39.48 -27.47 50.57
CA LYS A 194 -39.86 -28.87 50.86
C LYS A 194 -39.28 -29.39 52.17
N LYS A 195 -38.13 -28.88 52.62
CA LYS A 195 -37.48 -29.27 53.88
C LYS A 195 -37.94 -28.46 55.09
N SER A 196 -38.15 -27.15 54.94
CA SER A 196 -38.41 -26.23 56.06
C SER A 196 -39.89 -25.86 56.24
N GLY A 197 -40.69 -25.90 55.17
CA GLY A 197 -42.05 -25.36 55.14
C GLY A 197 -42.14 -23.83 55.23
N ASP A 198 -41.02 -23.11 55.07
CA ASP A 198 -40.99 -21.64 55.18
C ASP A 198 -41.76 -20.97 54.03
N ALA A 199 -42.83 -20.25 54.37
CA ALA A 199 -43.66 -19.53 53.41
C ALA A 199 -42.86 -18.49 52.59
N ARG A 200 -41.75 -17.96 53.11
CA ARG A 200 -40.89 -17.00 52.39
C ARG A 200 -40.20 -17.63 51.19
N GLU A 201 -39.70 -18.87 51.32
CA GLU A 201 -39.07 -19.60 50.21
C GLU A 201 -40.08 -19.91 49.11
N LYS A 202 -41.33 -20.19 49.48
CA LYS A 202 -42.43 -20.39 48.52
C LYS A 202 -42.72 -19.13 47.70
N ILE A 203 -42.85 -17.97 48.37
CA ILE A 203 -43.10 -16.68 47.69
C ILE A 203 -41.95 -16.35 46.74
N LEU A 204 -40.70 -16.51 47.21
CA LEU A 204 -39.52 -16.30 46.39
C LEU A 204 -39.50 -17.21 45.15
N ALA A 205 -39.86 -18.49 45.30
CA ALA A 205 -39.95 -19.42 44.17
C ALA A 205 -41.03 -18.99 43.15
N GLU A 206 -42.20 -18.52 43.61
CA GLU A 206 -43.28 -18.03 42.75
C GLU A 206 -42.87 -16.76 41.99
N GLU A 207 -42.15 -15.84 42.63
CA GLU A 207 -41.59 -14.63 42.01
C GLU A 207 -40.57 -14.98 40.91
N ILE A 208 -39.60 -15.85 41.22
CA ILE A 208 -38.59 -16.29 40.25
C ILE A 208 -39.24 -17.03 39.07
N GLU A 209 -40.25 -17.88 39.32
CA GLU A 209 -40.97 -18.57 38.23
C GLU A 209 -41.71 -17.59 37.31
N SER A 210 -42.29 -16.53 37.87
CA SER A 210 -42.96 -15.47 37.10
C SER A 210 -41.98 -14.75 36.18
N ASP A 211 -40.79 -14.42 36.68
CA ASP A 211 -39.78 -13.71 35.91
C ASP A 211 -39.16 -14.60 34.82
N LEU A 212 -38.92 -15.89 35.10
CA LEU A 212 -38.48 -16.85 34.08
C LEU A 212 -39.49 -16.96 32.92
N LYS A 213 -40.80 -17.00 33.21
CA LYS A 213 -41.86 -17.03 32.18
C LYS A 213 -41.86 -15.77 31.29
N LYS A 214 -41.47 -14.61 31.82
CA LYS A 214 -41.34 -13.37 31.03
C LYS A 214 -40.06 -13.36 30.20
N MET A 215 -38.96 -13.90 30.72
CA MET A 215 -37.67 -13.93 30.03
C MET A 215 -37.64 -14.90 28.84
N GLU A 216 -38.36 -16.02 28.91
CA GLU A 216 -38.24 -17.10 27.92
C GLU A 216 -38.66 -16.69 26.48
N PRO A 217 -39.79 -16.00 26.25
CA PRO A 217 -40.12 -15.47 24.92
C PRO A 217 -39.11 -14.43 24.41
N GLU A 218 -38.50 -13.67 25.32
CA GLU A 218 -37.49 -12.67 24.98
C GLU A 218 -36.19 -13.32 24.49
N LEU A 219 -35.74 -14.37 25.19
CA LEU A 219 -34.60 -15.19 24.79
C LEU A 219 -34.83 -15.83 23.42
N GLN A 220 -36.02 -16.38 23.18
CA GLN A 220 -36.35 -17.03 21.91
C GLN A 220 -36.22 -16.04 20.73
N LYS A 221 -36.77 -14.83 20.86
CA LYS A 221 -36.65 -13.79 19.82
C LYS A 221 -35.20 -13.35 19.59
N LYS A 222 -34.38 -13.28 20.65
CA LYS A 222 -32.97 -12.93 20.52
C LYS A 222 -32.17 -14.02 19.79
N ARG A 223 -32.47 -15.31 20.00
CA ARG A 223 -31.80 -16.44 19.30
C ARG A 223 -31.89 -16.34 17.78
N GLU A 224 -32.95 -15.76 17.24
CA GLU A 224 -33.14 -15.62 15.78
C GLU A 224 -32.21 -14.56 15.14
N ARG A 225 -31.49 -13.77 15.96
CA ARG A 225 -30.77 -12.55 15.53
C ARG A 225 -29.30 -12.52 15.92
N ILE A 226 -28.77 -13.66 16.34
CA ILE A 226 -27.36 -13.83 16.68
C ILE A 226 -26.54 -14.28 15.46
N CYS A 227 -25.22 -14.34 15.63
CA CYS A 227 -24.36 -15.10 14.74
C CYS A 227 -24.23 -16.53 15.30
N PRO A 228 -24.76 -17.56 14.61
CA PRO A 228 -24.68 -18.94 15.11
C PRO A 228 -23.22 -19.42 15.24
N TYR A 229 -22.36 -19.02 14.30
CA TYR A 229 -20.94 -19.36 14.29
C TYR A 229 -20.18 -18.75 15.48
N LEU A 230 -20.45 -17.50 15.85
CA LEU A 230 -19.85 -16.90 17.05
C LEU A 230 -20.44 -17.52 18.31
N TYR A 231 -21.75 -17.78 18.34
CA TYR A 231 -22.40 -18.42 19.49
C TYR A 231 -21.70 -19.73 19.83
N GLU A 232 -21.41 -20.55 18.81
CA GLU A 232 -20.66 -21.79 18.96
C GLU A 232 -19.23 -21.55 19.48
N VAL A 233 -18.53 -20.55 18.94
CA VAL A 233 -17.18 -20.16 19.42
C VAL A 233 -17.15 -19.77 20.90
N LEU A 234 -18.18 -19.07 21.38
CA LEU A 234 -18.27 -18.59 22.76
C LEU A 234 -18.69 -19.69 23.74
N GLN A 235 -19.44 -20.69 23.27
CA GLN A 235 -19.84 -21.86 24.05
C GLN A 235 -18.72 -22.91 24.13
N SER A 236 -17.87 -22.97 23.10
CA SER A 236 -16.83 -23.99 22.97
C SER A 236 -15.51 -23.65 23.69
N ASP A 237 -14.83 -24.71 24.13
CA ASP A 237 -13.44 -24.62 24.61
C ASP A 237 -12.51 -24.36 23.42
N ALA A 238 -11.73 -23.28 23.50
CA ALA A 238 -10.77 -22.93 22.45
C ALA A 238 -9.43 -23.68 22.58
N THR A 239 -9.20 -24.44 23.65
CA THR A 239 -7.95 -25.19 23.86
C THR A 239 -7.57 -26.09 22.67
N PRO A 240 -8.49 -26.86 22.04
CA PRO A 240 -8.18 -27.65 20.86
C PRO A 240 -7.77 -26.78 19.67
N PHE A 241 -8.47 -25.66 19.45
CA PHE A 241 -8.16 -24.73 18.37
C PHE A 241 -6.81 -24.07 18.59
N LYS A 242 -6.54 -23.55 19.80
CA LYS A 242 -5.24 -22.97 20.18
C LYS A 242 -4.10 -23.94 19.91
N LYS A 243 -4.25 -25.19 20.35
CA LYS A 243 -3.23 -26.22 20.12
C LYS A 243 -3.02 -26.44 18.62
N TRP A 244 -4.08 -26.61 17.84
CA TRP A 244 -4.01 -26.82 16.39
C TRP A 244 -3.43 -25.61 15.63
N LEU A 245 -3.82 -24.40 16.04
CA LEU A 245 -3.41 -23.13 15.45
C LEU A 245 -1.90 -22.93 15.59
N PHE A 246 -1.35 -23.26 16.76
CA PHE A 246 0.07 -23.08 17.07
C PHE A 246 0.88 -24.37 16.99
N ASP A 247 0.33 -25.48 16.49
CA ASP A 247 1.09 -26.70 16.17
C ASP A 247 1.92 -26.52 14.88
N ASP A 248 1.42 -25.70 13.96
CA ASP A 248 2.10 -25.28 12.74
C ASP A 248 1.80 -23.79 12.45
N VAL A 249 2.23 -23.24 11.32
CA VAL A 249 1.74 -21.94 10.83
C VAL A 249 0.55 -22.17 9.92
N ARG A 250 -0.62 -21.71 10.36
CA ARG A 250 -1.89 -21.84 9.65
C ARG A 250 -2.18 -20.62 8.80
N SER A 251 -2.54 -20.85 7.53
CA SER A 251 -3.07 -19.81 6.65
C SER A 251 -4.50 -19.42 7.05
N SER A 252 -5.01 -18.32 6.52
CA SER A 252 -6.42 -17.94 6.74
C SER A 252 -7.38 -18.96 6.13
N GLU A 253 -6.99 -19.57 5.02
CA GLU A 253 -7.73 -20.67 4.37
C GLU A 253 -7.79 -21.90 5.29
N ASP A 254 -6.66 -22.31 5.88
CA ASP A 254 -6.62 -23.44 6.84
C ASP A 254 -7.56 -23.18 8.03
N ILE A 255 -7.60 -21.93 8.54
CA ILE A 255 -8.44 -21.53 9.66
C ILE A 255 -9.92 -21.58 9.28
N ASN A 256 -10.27 -21.16 8.05
CA ASN A 256 -11.64 -21.24 7.55
C ASN A 256 -12.10 -22.69 7.46
N GLU A 257 -11.29 -23.58 6.86
CA GLU A 257 -11.61 -25.00 6.76
C GLU A 257 -11.84 -25.63 8.14
N TYR A 258 -10.96 -25.37 9.11
CA TYR A 258 -11.14 -25.86 10.48
C TYR A 258 -12.43 -25.34 11.13
N ALA A 259 -12.77 -24.07 10.89
CA ALA A 259 -13.93 -23.44 11.49
C ALA A 259 -15.24 -23.92 10.87
N GLU A 260 -15.28 -24.07 9.54
CA GLU A 260 -16.42 -24.61 8.78
C GLU A 260 -16.78 -26.02 9.23
N ASP A 261 -15.79 -26.91 9.37
CA ASP A 261 -15.97 -28.28 9.88
C ASP A 261 -16.64 -28.34 11.26
N LYS A 262 -16.53 -27.26 12.04
CA LYS A 262 -17.06 -27.15 13.41
C LYS A 262 -18.25 -26.19 13.52
N GLY A 263 -18.72 -25.60 12.42
CA GLY A 263 -19.78 -24.59 12.45
C GLY A 263 -19.40 -23.34 13.25
N MET A 264 -18.12 -22.98 13.28
CA MET A 264 -17.56 -21.88 14.05
C MET A 264 -17.13 -20.69 13.18
N CYS A 265 -16.94 -19.53 13.80
CA CYS A 265 -16.42 -18.34 13.11
C CYS A 265 -14.89 -18.34 13.18
N GLY A 266 -14.20 -18.58 12.05
CA GLY A 266 -12.73 -18.60 11.98
C GLY A 266 -12.08 -17.29 12.42
N TYR A 267 -12.72 -16.15 12.10
CA TYR A 267 -12.24 -14.83 12.48
C TYR A 267 -12.23 -14.62 14.00
N GLU A 268 -13.32 -14.99 14.67
CA GLU A 268 -13.46 -14.82 16.12
C GLU A 268 -12.66 -15.87 16.90
N LEU A 269 -12.50 -17.08 16.36
CA LEU A 269 -11.56 -18.07 16.88
C LEU A 269 -10.12 -17.54 16.89
N LEU A 270 -9.67 -17.05 15.73
CA LEU A 270 -8.32 -16.50 15.60
C LEU A 270 -8.12 -15.32 16.57
N LYS A 271 -9.05 -14.38 16.60
CA LYS A 271 -9.04 -13.22 17.52
C LYS A 271 -8.90 -13.62 18.99
N ARG A 272 -9.62 -14.65 19.44
CA ARG A 272 -9.58 -15.12 20.84
C ARG A 272 -8.20 -15.63 21.28
N GLU A 273 -7.48 -16.28 20.36
CA GLU A 273 -6.19 -16.91 20.65
C GLU A 273 -4.97 -16.10 20.19
N MET A 274 -5.18 -15.01 19.43
CA MET A 274 -4.12 -14.20 18.81
C MET A 274 -3.13 -13.60 19.83
N LYS A 275 -3.58 -13.25 21.04
CA LYS A 275 -2.71 -12.78 22.14
C LYS A 275 -1.55 -13.72 22.48
N HIS A 276 -1.68 -14.99 22.14
CA HIS A 276 -0.62 -15.98 22.36
C HIS A 276 0.40 -16.04 21.23
N ALA A 277 0.14 -15.41 20.08
CA ALA A 277 1.08 -15.35 18.96
C ALA A 277 2.29 -14.47 19.30
N ASP A 278 3.48 -14.87 18.86
CA ASP A 278 4.73 -14.12 18.95
C ASP A 278 5.01 -13.34 17.66
N LEU A 279 4.52 -13.89 16.55
CA LEU A 279 4.61 -13.32 15.21
C LEU A 279 3.21 -13.20 14.58
N ILE A 280 2.89 -12.02 14.06
CA ILE A 280 1.66 -11.74 13.33
C ILE A 280 2.02 -11.39 11.89
N LEU A 281 1.37 -12.05 10.92
CA LEU A 281 1.49 -11.74 9.49
C LEU A 281 0.20 -11.07 9.02
N CYS A 282 0.27 -9.83 8.52
CA CYS A 282 -0.90 -9.09 8.04
C CYS A 282 -0.54 -8.16 6.86
N ASN A 283 -1.53 -7.41 6.35
CA ASN A 283 -1.34 -6.44 5.27
C ASN A 283 -1.20 -5.00 5.78
N TYR A 284 -0.77 -4.09 4.89
CA TYR A 284 -0.55 -2.67 5.21
C TYR A 284 -1.76 -2.00 5.87
N HIS A 285 -2.97 -2.36 5.46
CA HIS A 285 -4.22 -1.78 5.97
C HIS A 285 -4.42 -2.01 7.47
N HIS A 286 -3.91 -3.11 8.04
CA HIS A 286 -4.06 -3.40 9.47
C HIS A 286 -3.20 -2.50 10.36
N VAL A 287 -2.15 -1.89 9.81
CA VAL A 287 -1.18 -1.09 10.58
C VAL A 287 -1.26 0.39 10.23
N LEU A 288 -1.45 0.74 8.96
CA LEU A 288 -1.53 2.14 8.52
C LEU A 288 -2.87 2.82 8.83
N ASN A 289 -3.94 2.05 9.06
CA ASN A 289 -5.19 2.59 9.57
C ASN A 289 -5.20 2.55 11.10
N GLN A 290 -5.25 3.72 11.73
CA GLN A 290 -5.13 3.86 13.18
C GLN A 290 -6.21 3.10 13.97
N GLU A 291 -7.47 3.13 13.53
CA GLU A 291 -8.58 2.45 14.22
C GLU A 291 -8.39 0.92 14.21
N ILE A 292 -7.96 0.39 13.06
CA ILE A 292 -7.73 -1.04 12.88
C ILE A 292 -6.49 -1.49 13.63
N PHE A 293 -5.43 -0.68 13.61
CA PHE A 293 -4.20 -1.00 14.33
C PHE A 293 -4.42 -1.03 15.84
N LEU A 294 -5.14 -0.06 16.42
CA LEU A 294 -5.49 -0.07 17.83
C LEU A 294 -6.38 -1.27 18.20
N THR A 295 -7.30 -1.65 17.31
CA THR A 295 -8.13 -2.85 17.49
C THR A 295 -7.27 -4.13 17.51
N LEU A 296 -6.32 -4.26 16.58
CA LEU A 296 -5.37 -5.37 16.52
C LEU A 296 -4.54 -5.46 17.80
N LEU A 297 -3.96 -4.33 18.25
CA LEU A 297 -3.21 -4.24 19.50
C LEU A 297 -4.04 -4.65 20.72
N GLY A 298 -5.32 -4.26 20.74
CA GLY A 298 -6.27 -4.69 21.77
C GLY A 298 -6.43 -6.21 21.84
N TRP A 299 -6.49 -6.91 20.70
CA TRP A 299 -6.53 -8.38 20.68
C TRP A 299 -5.21 -9.04 21.07
N LEU A 300 -4.10 -8.36 20.83
CA LEU A 300 -2.78 -8.80 21.27
C LEU A 300 -2.54 -8.53 22.76
N GLU A 301 -3.42 -7.79 23.42
CA GLU A 301 -3.24 -7.29 24.80
C GLU A 301 -1.94 -6.48 24.94
N LYS A 302 -1.61 -5.66 23.92
CA LYS A 302 -0.36 -4.89 23.80
C LYS A 302 -0.60 -3.41 23.53
N LEU A 303 0.38 -2.58 23.89
CA LEU A 303 0.46 -1.17 23.45
C LEU A 303 1.36 -1.04 22.21
N PRO A 304 1.34 0.11 21.49
CA PRO A 304 2.22 0.33 20.34
C PRO A 304 3.73 0.15 20.67
N GLU A 305 4.15 0.56 21.87
CA GLU A 305 5.54 0.40 22.35
C GLU A 305 5.94 -1.07 22.62
N ASP A 306 4.96 -1.97 22.72
CA ASP A 306 5.18 -3.40 22.95
C ASP A 306 5.28 -4.21 21.64
N VAL A 307 5.34 -3.56 20.47
CA VAL A 307 5.44 -4.25 19.19
C VAL A 307 6.62 -3.77 18.35
N ILE A 308 7.21 -4.72 17.61
CA ILE A 308 8.19 -4.46 16.56
C ILE A 308 7.50 -4.69 15.23
N VAL A 309 7.45 -3.68 14.37
CA VAL A 309 6.79 -3.77 13.07
C VAL A 309 7.83 -3.84 11.95
N ILE A 310 7.66 -4.80 11.04
CA ILE A 310 8.50 -4.98 9.85
C ILE A 310 7.63 -4.73 8.61
N PHE A 311 7.92 -3.67 7.87
CA PHE A 311 7.31 -3.42 6.56
C PHE A 311 8.20 -4.03 5.47
N ASP A 312 7.67 -5.01 4.76
CA ASP A 312 8.28 -5.52 3.53
C ASP A 312 7.80 -4.71 2.32
N GLU A 313 8.67 -4.56 1.34
CA GLU A 313 8.51 -3.64 0.20
C GLU A 313 8.09 -2.22 0.61
N ALA A 314 8.79 -1.68 1.62
CA ALA A 314 8.53 -0.39 2.24
C ALA A 314 8.47 0.82 1.28
N HIS A 315 8.93 0.66 0.03
CA HIS A 315 8.79 1.65 -1.03
C HIS A 315 7.32 1.92 -1.46
N ASN A 316 6.37 1.13 -0.97
CA ASN A 316 4.93 1.30 -1.22
C ASN A 316 4.18 2.04 -0.10
N ILE A 317 4.84 2.33 1.04
CA ILE A 317 4.19 2.91 2.22
C ILE A 317 3.60 4.28 1.91
N GLU A 318 4.27 5.14 1.14
CA GLU A 318 3.79 6.48 0.82
C GLU A 318 2.43 6.44 0.10
N ASN A 319 2.29 5.54 -0.88
CA ASN A 319 1.05 5.38 -1.63
C ASN A 319 -0.03 4.72 -0.79
N ALA A 320 0.32 3.69 -0.02
CA ALA A 320 -0.63 3.04 0.87
C ALA A 320 -1.16 4.03 1.93
N ALA A 321 -0.30 4.70 2.69
CA ALA A 321 -0.70 5.66 3.71
C ALA A 321 -1.65 6.72 3.14
N ARG A 322 -1.34 7.26 1.95
CA ARG A 322 -2.18 8.21 1.23
C ARG A 322 -3.58 7.69 0.91
N SER A 323 -3.67 6.48 0.40
CA SER A 323 -4.96 5.86 0.06
C SER A 323 -5.81 5.59 1.30
N HIS A 324 -5.21 5.22 2.43
CA HIS A 324 -5.94 4.94 3.67
C HIS A 324 -6.43 6.21 4.38
N SER A 325 -5.76 7.35 4.19
CA SER A 325 -6.06 8.60 4.88
C SER A 325 -6.94 9.58 4.10
N SER A 326 -7.14 9.33 2.80
CA SER A 326 -8.01 10.17 1.96
C SER A 326 -9.47 9.95 2.34
N ILE A 327 -10.20 11.05 2.57
CA ILE A 327 -11.62 11.01 2.94
C ILE A 327 -12.49 11.32 1.73
N THR A 328 -13.65 10.67 1.62
CA THR A 328 -14.55 10.85 0.48
C THR A 328 -16.02 10.93 0.90
N ILE A 329 -16.82 11.66 0.13
CA ILE A 329 -18.28 11.66 0.24
C ILE A 329 -18.93 11.66 -1.15
N SER A 330 -19.95 10.82 -1.34
CA SER A 330 -20.77 10.86 -2.56
C SER A 330 -22.00 11.73 -2.36
N GLU A 331 -22.51 12.33 -3.42
CA GLU A 331 -23.79 13.07 -3.45
C GLU A 331 -24.95 12.30 -2.81
N ARG A 332 -25.01 10.98 -3.03
CA ARG A 332 -26.02 10.10 -2.43
C ARG A 332 -25.99 10.08 -0.91
N VAL A 333 -24.81 10.20 -0.30
CA VAL A 333 -24.68 10.26 1.16
C VAL A 333 -25.18 11.60 1.67
N ILE A 334 -24.94 12.68 0.93
CA ILE A 334 -25.42 14.02 1.29
C ILE A 334 -26.94 14.09 1.17
N GLU A 335 -27.51 13.59 0.07
CA GLU A 335 -28.96 13.49 -0.11
C GLU A 335 -29.62 12.64 0.99
N ARG A 336 -29.05 11.47 1.30
CA ARG A 336 -29.52 10.64 2.42
C ARG A 336 -29.43 11.37 3.75
N ALA A 337 -28.39 12.17 3.98
CA ALA A 337 -28.25 12.97 5.20
C ALA A 337 -29.34 14.05 5.30
N ILE A 338 -29.69 14.70 4.19
CA ILE A 338 -30.79 15.69 4.15
C ILE A 338 -32.12 15.02 4.51
N ASN A 339 -32.41 13.87 3.90
CA ASN A 339 -33.62 13.08 4.19
C ASN A 339 -33.64 12.57 5.64
N GLU A 340 -32.49 12.15 6.17
CA GLU A 340 -32.34 11.69 7.55
C GLU A 340 -32.66 12.79 8.57
N ILE A 341 -32.27 14.05 8.28
CA ILE A 341 -32.66 15.20 9.12
C ILE A 341 -34.19 15.41 9.09
N GLU A 342 -34.86 15.17 7.96
CA GLU A 342 -36.33 15.26 7.85
C GLU A 342 -37.03 14.16 8.65
N GLU A 343 -36.56 12.92 8.51
CA GLU A 343 -37.07 11.75 9.24
C GLU A 343 -36.94 11.94 10.77
N HIS A 344 -35.88 12.63 11.22
CA HIS A 344 -35.55 12.81 12.63
C HIS A 344 -35.77 14.24 13.15
N VAL A 345 -36.70 15.00 12.55
CA VAL A 345 -36.96 16.42 12.86
C VAL A 345 -37.06 16.73 14.36
N ASN A 346 -37.63 15.82 15.17
CA ASN A 346 -37.81 16.03 16.61
C ASN A 346 -36.51 16.04 17.43
N HIS A 347 -35.39 15.58 16.86
CA HIS A 347 -34.08 15.61 17.51
C HIS A 347 -33.37 16.96 17.32
N PHE A 348 -33.88 17.82 16.43
CA PHE A 348 -33.22 19.08 16.08
C PHE A 348 -33.99 20.29 16.61
N PRO A 349 -33.31 21.29 17.19
CA PRO A 349 -33.86 22.63 17.33
C PRO A 349 -34.22 23.20 15.95
N GLU A 350 -35.40 23.80 15.81
CA GLU A 350 -35.97 24.24 14.51
C GLU A 350 -34.99 25.07 13.68
N LYS A 351 -34.32 26.06 14.30
CA LYS A 351 -33.32 26.89 13.62
C LYS A 351 -32.10 26.10 13.14
N LEU A 352 -31.60 25.17 13.96
CA LEU A 352 -30.42 24.36 13.62
C LEU A 352 -30.74 23.41 12.47
N LYS A 353 -31.93 22.82 12.48
CA LYS A 353 -32.43 21.95 11.41
C LYS A 353 -32.40 22.68 10.06
N ASP A 354 -33.05 23.84 9.98
CA ASP A 354 -33.16 24.59 8.73
C ASP A 354 -31.79 25.01 8.19
N ASP A 355 -30.90 25.46 9.08
CA ASP A 355 -29.54 25.85 8.71
C ASP A 355 -28.73 24.62 8.23
N ALA A 356 -28.82 23.49 8.94
CA ALA A 356 -28.13 22.25 8.59
C ALA A 356 -28.58 21.71 7.23
N GLN A 357 -29.89 21.57 7.02
CA GLN A 357 -30.44 21.12 5.74
C GLN A 357 -30.01 22.04 4.60
N LYS A 358 -30.02 23.36 4.82
CA LYS A 358 -29.62 24.30 3.78
C LYS A 358 -28.13 24.20 3.47
N ILE A 359 -27.26 24.06 4.47
CA ILE A 359 -25.82 23.89 4.27
C ILE A 359 -25.53 22.63 3.44
N LEU A 360 -26.12 21.48 3.82
CA LEU A 360 -25.95 20.23 3.07
C LEU A 360 -26.47 20.34 1.63
N HIS A 361 -27.63 20.94 1.43
CA HIS A 361 -28.23 21.13 0.12
C HIS A 361 -27.39 22.06 -0.77
N LEU A 362 -26.87 23.16 -0.23
CA LEU A 362 -26.03 24.09 -1.00
C LEU A 362 -24.69 23.45 -1.40
N PHE A 363 -24.12 22.59 -0.54
CA PHE A 363 -22.92 21.84 -0.88
C PHE A 363 -23.20 20.77 -1.95
N PHE A 364 -24.33 20.08 -1.86
CA PHE A 364 -24.81 19.15 -2.88
C PHE A 364 -24.96 19.84 -4.26
N GLU A 365 -25.67 20.97 -4.32
CA GLU A 365 -25.80 21.75 -5.56
C GLU A 365 -24.46 22.24 -6.10
N ALA A 366 -23.57 22.72 -5.22
CA ALA A 366 -22.24 23.17 -5.64
C ALA A 366 -21.43 22.02 -6.25
N THR A 367 -21.56 20.80 -5.73
CA THR A 367 -20.92 19.60 -6.26
C THR A 367 -21.44 19.29 -7.67
N GLN A 368 -22.77 19.32 -7.86
CA GLN A 368 -23.39 19.08 -9.16
C GLN A 368 -22.96 20.10 -10.20
N GLU A 369 -23.07 21.38 -9.89
CA GLU A 369 -22.64 22.45 -10.80
C GLU A 369 -21.15 22.37 -11.15
N SER A 370 -20.31 21.88 -10.23
CA SER A 370 -18.86 21.77 -10.44
C SER A 370 -18.52 20.76 -11.54
N TYR A 371 -19.06 19.54 -11.50
CA TYR A 371 -18.78 18.60 -12.59
C TYR A 371 -19.61 18.91 -13.85
N GLU A 372 -20.82 19.45 -13.73
CA GLU A 372 -21.61 19.79 -14.93
C GLU A 372 -20.97 20.91 -15.75
N SER A 373 -20.37 21.90 -15.08
CA SER A 373 -19.62 22.96 -15.76
C SER A 373 -18.28 22.49 -16.34
N ALA A 374 -17.70 21.42 -15.79
CA ALA A 374 -16.46 20.84 -16.28
C ALA A 374 -16.65 19.92 -17.50
N LEU A 375 -17.86 19.36 -17.70
CA LEU A 375 -18.15 18.46 -18.82
C LEU A 375 -18.42 19.22 -20.13
N GLY A 376 -17.62 18.93 -21.16
CA GLY A 376 -17.81 19.46 -22.51
C GLY A 376 -18.98 18.83 -23.27
N PHE A 377 -19.29 19.39 -24.44
CA PHE A 377 -20.37 18.88 -25.30
C PHE A 377 -20.12 17.41 -25.71
N GLY A 378 -21.05 16.52 -25.35
CA GLY A 378 -20.97 15.09 -25.65
C GLY A 378 -20.09 14.25 -24.71
N GLU A 379 -19.33 14.86 -23.79
CA GLU A 379 -18.52 14.12 -22.80
C GLU A 379 -19.39 13.37 -21.79
N ARG A 380 -20.58 13.90 -21.49
CA ARG A 380 -21.59 13.24 -20.65
C ARG A 380 -21.91 11.82 -21.11
N ASN A 381 -21.91 11.57 -22.43
CA ASN A 381 -22.21 10.27 -23.02
C ASN A 381 -21.04 9.27 -22.94
N ARG A 382 -19.82 9.75 -22.66
CA ARG A 382 -18.61 8.92 -22.56
C ARG A 382 -18.36 8.41 -21.13
N ILE A 383 -19.05 8.98 -20.14
CA ILE A 383 -18.93 8.55 -18.74
C ILE A 383 -19.56 7.16 -18.61
N GLY A 384 -18.72 6.18 -18.32
CA GLY A 384 -19.12 4.81 -18.00
C GLY A 384 -19.31 4.60 -16.49
N THR A 385 -19.27 3.33 -16.10
CA THR A 385 -19.51 2.88 -14.70
C THR A 385 -18.28 3.05 -13.79
N ASN A 386 -17.11 3.31 -14.38
CA ASN A 386 -15.87 3.56 -13.65
C ASN A 386 -15.80 5.02 -13.18
N TRP A 387 -15.18 5.23 -12.02
CA TRP A 387 -14.89 6.57 -11.51
C TRP A 387 -13.87 7.27 -12.40
N ILE A 388 -14.15 8.53 -12.72
CA ILE A 388 -13.27 9.41 -13.50
C ILE A 388 -13.05 10.69 -12.69
N ASP A 389 -11.79 11.12 -12.57
CA ASP A 389 -11.43 12.36 -11.89
C ASP A 389 -11.78 13.57 -12.78
N ILE A 390 -12.43 14.56 -12.18
CA ILE A 390 -12.73 15.88 -12.72
C ILE A 390 -11.90 16.90 -11.94
N GLN A 391 -11.12 17.68 -12.67
CA GLN A 391 -10.29 18.72 -12.09
C GLN A 391 -11.18 19.87 -11.60
N ILE A 392 -11.27 20.03 -10.28
CA ILE A 392 -11.99 21.12 -9.59
C ILE A 392 -11.04 22.05 -8.82
N SER A 393 -9.74 21.78 -8.90
CA SER A 393 -8.70 22.65 -8.41
C SER A 393 -7.51 22.58 -9.34
N ASP A 394 -6.72 23.66 -9.43
CA ASP A 394 -5.43 23.57 -10.11
C ASP A 394 -4.39 22.96 -9.15
N PRO A 395 -3.62 21.94 -9.54
CA PRO A 395 -2.62 21.33 -8.66
C PRO A 395 -1.56 22.28 -8.09
N TYR A 396 -1.23 23.35 -8.82
CA TYR A 396 -0.17 24.31 -8.48
C TYR A 396 -0.74 25.59 -7.86
N GLU A 397 -1.77 26.18 -8.47
CA GLU A 397 -2.42 27.40 -7.96
C GLU A 397 -3.38 27.11 -6.80
N ARG A 398 -3.88 25.87 -6.69
CA ARG A 398 -4.76 25.38 -5.62
C ARG A 398 -6.04 26.16 -5.42
N PHE A 399 -6.54 26.75 -6.51
CA PHE A 399 -7.84 27.40 -6.49
C PHE A 399 -8.97 26.36 -6.49
N ASP A 400 -9.72 26.23 -5.39
CA ASP A 400 -10.79 25.25 -5.22
C ASP A 400 -12.15 25.80 -5.70
N TYR A 401 -12.53 25.44 -6.94
CA TYR A 401 -13.78 25.90 -7.56
C TYR A 401 -15.04 25.42 -6.82
N LEU A 402 -14.99 24.23 -6.20
CA LEU A 402 -16.13 23.68 -5.47
C LEU A 402 -16.37 24.51 -4.19
N LYS A 403 -15.32 24.79 -3.43
CA LYS A 403 -15.41 25.64 -2.23
C LYS A 403 -15.88 27.06 -2.58
N GLU A 404 -15.34 27.65 -3.65
CA GLU A 404 -15.77 28.97 -4.11
C GLU A 404 -17.27 29.00 -4.44
N ARG A 405 -17.76 28.03 -5.23
CA ARG A 405 -19.18 27.91 -5.58
C ARG A 405 -20.06 27.72 -4.35
N PHE A 406 -19.63 26.85 -3.43
CA PHE A 406 -20.35 26.62 -2.18
C PHE A 406 -20.45 27.90 -1.34
N LEU A 407 -19.35 28.63 -1.15
CA LEU A 407 -19.33 29.88 -0.39
C LEU A 407 -20.14 30.98 -1.06
N ARG A 408 -20.12 31.06 -2.39
CA ARG A 408 -20.97 31.99 -3.14
C ARG A 408 -22.45 31.70 -2.93
N LYS A 409 -22.85 30.42 -3.00
CA LYS A 409 -24.22 29.99 -2.71
C LYS A 409 -24.66 30.34 -1.29
N ILE A 410 -23.77 30.17 -0.30
CA ILE A 410 -24.00 30.61 1.08
C ILE A 410 -24.20 32.13 1.15
N ALA A 411 -23.37 32.91 0.46
CA ALA A 411 -23.48 34.37 0.45
C ALA A 411 -24.80 34.84 -0.18
N ASP A 412 -25.26 34.18 -1.24
CA ASP A 412 -26.54 34.49 -1.89
C ASP A 412 -27.73 34.09 -1.00
N TYR A 413 -27.64 32.95 -0.29
CA TYR A 413 -28.62 32.57 0.72
C TYR A 413 -28.69 33.56 1.89
N ASN A 414 -27.55 34.06 2.37
CA ASN A 414 -27.50 35.09 3.41
C ASN A 414 -28.24 36.36 2.97
N LYS A 415 -28.03 36.81 1.72
CA LYS A 415 -28.73 37.97 1.16
C LYS A 415 -30.24 37.76 1.05
N SER A 416 -30.68 36.58 0.60
CA SER A 416 -32.11 36.32 0.37
C SER A 416 -32.89 36.05 1.67
N SER A 417 -32.25 35.50 2.69
CA SER A 417 -32.90 35.11 3.96
C SER A 417 -32.71 36.12 5.09
N GLY A 418 -31.83 37.12 4.93
CA GLY A 418 -31.43 38.02 6.01
C GLY A 418 -30.57 37.36 7.08
N LYS A 419 -30.12 36.11 6.87
CA LYS A 419 -29.20 35.40 7.76
C LYS A 419 -27.75 35.85 7.54
N SER A 420 -26.89 35.53 8.51
CA SER A 420 -25.45 35.77 8.44
C SER A 420 -24.69 34.49 8.80
N LEU A 421 -24.72 33.52 7.89
CA LEU A 421 -23.88 32.32 7.98
C LEU A 421 -22.46 32.66 7.55
N THR A 422 -21.57 32.75 8.53
CA THR A 422 -20.12 32.84 8.37
C THR A 422 -19.50 31.45 8.29
N ILE A 423 -18.24 31.34 7.84
CA ILE A 423 -17.48 30.08 7.83
C ILE A 423 -17.44 29.46 9.23
N GLN A 424 -17.15 30.26 10.27
CA GLN A 424 -17.09 29.77 11.65
C GLN A 424 -18.46 29.26 12.13
N SER A 425 -19.56 29.95 11.81
CA SER A 425 -20.89 29.47 12.18
C SER A 425 -21.27 28.19 11.44
N ILE A 426 -20.88 28.03 10.16
CA ILE A 426 -21.11 26.80 9.40
C ILE A 426 -20.35 25.64 10.07
N GLN A 427 -19.08 25.85 10.41
CA GLN A 427 -18.28 24.86 11.13
C GLN A 427 -18.93 24.43 12.45
N ASN A 428 -19.39 25.39 13.25
CA ASN A 428 -20.07 25.10 14.52
C ASN A 428 -21.40 24.35 14.30
N ILE A 429 -22.17 24.72 13.27
CA ILE A 429 -23.41 24.02 12.91
C ILE A 429 -23.10 22.56 12.52
N LEU A 430 -22.07 22.34 11.70
CA LEU A 430 -21.67 20.98 11.29
C LEU A 430 -21.25 20.12 12.49
N ILE A 431 -20.50 20.69 13.45
CA ILE A 431 -20.15 19.98 14.70
C ILE A 431 -21.41 19.57 15.46
N ASN A 432 -22.30 20.51 15.75
CA ASN A 432 -23.54 20.23 16.50
C ASN A 432 -24.44 19.22 15.77
N VAL A 433 -24.50 19.28 14.45
CA VAL A 433 -25.29 18.35 13.62
C VAL A 433 -24.67 16.95 13.61
N SER A 434 -23.35 16.86 13.64
CA SER A 434 -22.62 15.60 13.80
C SER A 434 -22.92 14.96 15.16
N GLU A 435 -22.87 15.74 16.25
CA GLU A 435 -23.21 15.27 17.60
C GLU A 435 -24.65 14.72 17.68
N ILE A 436 -25.64 15.42 17.11
CA ILE A 436 -27.02 14.90 17.03
C ILE A 436 -27.09 13.65 16.14
N GLY A 437 -26.31 13.60 15.06
CA GLY A 437 -26.19 12.43 14.21
C GLY A 437 -25.67 11.20 14.97
N ASP A 438 -24.73 11.36 15.90
CA ASP A 438 -24.24 10.29 16.78
C ASP A 438 -25.34 9.79 17.75
N GLU A 439 -26.19 10.70 18.24
CA GLU A 439 -27.38 10.32 19.03
C GLU A 439 -28.37 9.49 18.18
N ILE A 440 -28.63 9.91 16.94
CA ILE A 440 -29.50 9.17 16.00
C ILE A 440 -28.91 7.81 15.64
N GLU A 441 -27.59 7.74 15.38
CA GLU A 441 -26.90 6.47 15.13
C GLU A 441 -27.02 5.51 16.32
N SER A 442 -27.00 6.04 17.55
CA SER A 442 -27.25 5.24 18.76
C SER A 442 -28.67 4.66 18.77
N VAL A 443 -29.68 5.40 18.30
CA VAL A 443 -31.05 4.88 18.14
C VAL A 443 -31.12 3.79 17.06
N TYR A 444 -30.47 3.98 15.91
CA TYR A 444 -30.41 2.96 14.85
C TYR A 444 -29.73 1.69 15.32
N HIS A 445 -28.67 1.85 16.12
CA HIS A 445 -27.96 0.74 16.72
C HIS A 445 -28.89 -0.10 17.62
N GLU A 446 -29.68 0.54 18.50
CA GLU A 446 -30.65 -0.14 19.35
C GLU A 446 -31.81 -0.79 18.57
N ARG A 447 -32.29 -0.15 17.49
CA ARG A 447 -33.31 -0.73 16.60
C ARG A 447 -32.80 -1.95 15.85
N TYR A 448 -31.55 -1.93 15.41
CA TYR A 448 -30.92 -3.09 14.79
C TYR A 448 -30.72 -4.23 15.80
N LYS A 449 -30.22 -3.92 17.01
CA LYS A 449 -30.06 -4.91 18.09
C LYS A 449 -31.38 -5.56 18.46
N SER A 450 -32.42 -4.75 18.60
CA SER A 450 -33.79 -5.24 18.84
C SER A 450 -34.45 -5.83 17.59
N GLY A 451 -33.72 -5.97 16.48
CA GLY A 451 -34.12 -6.51 15.18
C GLY A 451 -35.40 -5.91 14.60
N ALA A 452 -35.73 -4.68 15.01
CA ALA A 452 -36.73 -3.87 14.36
C ALA A 452 -36.28 -3.49 12.95
N ASP A 453 -34.96 -3.30 12.77
CA ASP A 453 -34.32 -3.08 11.49
C ASP A 453 -33.37 -4.25 11.18
N SER A 454 -33.35 -4.72 9.93
CA SER A 454 -32.50 -5.83 9.48
C SER A 454 -31.07 -5.40 9.10
N VAL A 455 -30.83 -4.09 8.97
CA VAL A 455 -29.55 -3.49 8.56
C VAL A 455 -29.20 -2.36 9.53
N ARG A 456 -27.97 -2.37 10.08
CA ARG A 456 -27.50 -1.31 10.95
C ARG A 456 -27.24 -0.08 10.09
N ARG A 457 -28.04 0.97 10.28
CA ARG A 457 -27.82 2.25 9.61
C ARG A 457 -26.74 3.01 10.36
N LYS A 458 -25.73 3.49 9.63
CA LYS A 458 -24.88 4.59 10.09
C LYS A 458 -25.56 5.89 9.77
N SER A 459 -25.34 6.91 10.61
CA SER A 459 -25.88 8.21 10.31
C SER A 459 -25.15 8.81 9.11
N ASN A 460 -25.91 9.10 8.05
CA ASN A 460 -25.39 9.84 6.91
C ASN A 460 -25.13 11.30 7.29
N ILE A 461 -25.84 11.81 8.31
CA ILE A 461 -25.63 13.14 8.90
C ILE A 461 -24.22 13.27 9.42
N VAL A 462 -23.75 12.33 10.26
CA VAL A 462 -22.37 12.33 10.81
C VAL A 462 -21.35 12.34 9.67
N ARG A 463 -21.54 11.46 8.67
CA ARG A 463 -20.62 11.36 7.53
C ARG A 463 -20.58 12.64 6.71
N ALA A 464 -21.73 13.24 6.41
CA ALA A 464 -21.83 14.48 5.65
C ALA A 464 -21.27 15.68 6.41
N ALA A 465 -21.65 15.82 7.67
CA ALA A 465 -21.20 16.92 8.52
C ALA A 465 -19.68 16.89 8.71
N ASN A 466 -19.12 15.74 9.10
CA ASN A 466 -17.68 15.59 9.31
C ASN A 466 -16.87 15.79 8.03
N PHE A 467 -17.35 15.28 6.88
CA PHE A 467 -16.67 15.50 5.61
C PHE A 467 -16.67 16.98 5.22
N ILE A 468 -17.82 17.65 5.22
CA ILE A 468 -17.90 19.07 4.81
C ILE A 468 -17.09 19.94 5.77
N PHE A 469 -17.11 19.64 7.06
CA PHE A 469 -16.25 20.30 8.05
C PHE A 469 -14.77 20.13 7.71
N ALA A 470 -14.32 18.89 7.49
CA ALA A 470 -12.93 18.59 7.14
C ALA A 470 -12.53 19.22 5.81
N TYR A 471 -13.41 19.22 4.81
CA TYR A 471 -13.20 19.83 3.51
C TYR A 471 -13.00 21.34 3.64
N MET A 472 -13.89 22.02 4.35
CA MET A 472 -13.81 23.47 4.58
C MET A 472 -12.52 23.89 5.29
N LEU A 473 -12.03 23.05 6.21
CA LEU A 473 -10.81 23.30 6.97
C LEU A 473 -9.54 23.00 6.16
N ASN A 474 -9.54 21.94 5.35
CA ASN A 474 -8.29 21.37 4.83
C ASN A 474 -8.11 21.50 3.31
N SER A 475 -9.12 21.91 2.53
CA SER A 475 -8.98 21.92 1.06
C SER A 475 -7.90 22.88 0.54
N GLU A 476 -7.56 23.93 1.31
CA GLU A 476 -6.49 24.88 1.01
C GLU A 476 -5.13 24.47 1.61
N ASN A 477 -5.10 23.45 2.48
CA ASN A 477 -3.88 22.99 3.10
C ASN A 477 -3.04 22.21 2.07
N PRO A 478 -1.74 22.52 1.88
CA PRO A 478 -0.86 21.80 0.95
C PRO A 478 -0.84 20.28 1.13
N ASN A 479 -1.12 19.81 2.35
CA ASN A 479 -1.18 18.41 2.71
C ASN A 479 -2.32 17.64 2.05
N TYR A 480 -3.34 18.33 1.55
CA TYR A 480 -4.51 17.74 0.93
C TYR A 480 -4.75 18.35 -0.46
N TYR A 481 -5.60 17.70 -1.24
CA TYR A 481 -6.01 18.19 -2.56
C TYR A 481 -7.46 17.79 -2.82
N PRO A 482 -8.36 18.75 -3.11
CA PRO A 482 -9.75 18.44 -3.41
C PRO A 482 -9.88 17.85 -4.82
N ILE A 483 -10.58 16.72 -4.94
CA ILE A 483 -10.87 16.03 -6.19
C ILE A 483 -12.37 15.77 -6.27
N LEU A 484 -12.94 15.94 -7.46
CA LEU A 484 -14.30 15.52 -7.75
C LEU A 484 -14.25 14.32 -8.70
N ASN A 485 -14.75 13.17 -8.29
CA ASN A 485 -14.88 12.01 -9.17
C ASN A 485 -16.33 11.87 -9.63
N ILE A 486 -16.55 11.44 -10.86
CA ILE A 486 -17.90 11.12 -11.37
C ILE A 486 -17.96 9.72 -11.94
N ARG A 487 -19.14 9.10 -11.89
CA ARG A 487 -19.43 7.87 -12.62
C ARG A 487 -20.91 7.78 -12.97
N ARG A 488 -21.24 6.87 -13.87
CA ARG A 488 -22.60 6.49 -14.22
C ARG A 488 -23.06 5.32 -13.37
N ASP A 489 -24.25 5.44 -12.81
CA ASP A 489 -24.90 4.35 -12.11
C ASP A 489 -25.35 3.24 -13.07
N ILE A 490 -25.22 1.99 -12.64
CA ILE A 490 -25.57 0.83 -13.47
C ILE A 490 -27.09 0.69 -13.60
N GLU A 491 -27.85 1.01 -12.55
CA GLU A 491 -29.29 0.80 -12.46
C GLU A 491 -30.05 2.02 -12.99
N THR A 492 -29.71 3.21 -12.52
CA THR A 492 -30.46 4.44 -12.87
C THR A 492 -29.96 5.10 -14.15
N ASN A 493 -28.76 4.74 -14.62
CA ASN A 493 -28.07 5.39 -15.74
C ASN A 493 -27.78 6.89 -15.49
N GLU A 494 -27.91 7.37 -14.25
CA GLU A 494 -27.63 8.75 -13.88
C GLU A 494 -26.15 8.92 -13.53
N ILE A 495 -25.62 10.12 -13.80
CA ILE A 495 -24.28 10.51 -13.37
C ILE A 495 -24.39 11.15 -12.01
N TYR A 496 -23.51 10.74 -11.10
CA TYR A 496 -23.36 11.37 -9.80
C TYR A 496 -21.89 11.50 -9.45
N GLY A 497 -21.61 12.47 -8.60
CA GLY A 497 -20.28 12.79 -8.12
C GLY A 497 -19.96 12.26 -6.73
N ARG A 498 -18.66 12.21 -6.49
CA ARG A 498 -18.01 11.94 -5.20
C ARG A 498 -16.91 12.96 -5.01
N VAL A 499 -16.99 13.72 -3.93
CA VAL A 499 -15.93 14.64 -3.51
C VAL A 499 -14.94 13.84 -2.67
N GLU A 500 -13.65 14.05 -2.93
CA GLU A 500 -12.53 13.43 -2.23
C GLU A 500 -11.60 14.53 -1.75
N LEU A 501 -11.24 14.50 -0.47
CA LEU A 501 -10.11 15.26 0.04
C LEU A 501 -8.91 14.31 0.04
N PHE A 502 -8.19 14.31 -1.08
CA PHE A 502 -7.06 13.44 -1.32
C PHE A 502 -5.90 13.88 -0.45
N THR A 503 -5.34 12.97 0.34
CA THR A 503 -4.12 13.27 1.09
C THR A 503 -2.97 13.38 0.09
N CYS A 504 -2.12 14.39 0.18
CA CYS A 504 -0.88 14.47 -0.60
C CYS A 504 0.32 14.00 0.22
N ILE A 505 0.37 14.38 1.50
CA ILE A 505 1.53 14.23 2.39
C ILE A 505 1.32 13.07 3.37
N PRO A 506 2.02 11.93 3.22
CA PRO A 506 1.76 10.71 3.99
C PRO A 506 2.25 10.79 5.45
N ARG A 507 3.30 11.58 5.75
CA ARG A 507 3.82 11.75 7.14
C ARG A 507 2.79 12.18 8.18
N ASN A 508 1.68 12.78 7.76
CA ASN A 508 0.58 13.14 8.66
C ASN A 508 -0.02 11.92 9.39
N VAL A 509 0.11 10.72 8.79
CA VAL A 509 -0.37 9.46 9.37
C VAL A 509 0.80 8.59 9.83
N THR A 510 1.88 8.53 9.06
CA THR A 510 2.99 7.61 9.36
C THR A 510 3.86 8.08 10.51
N ALA A 511 4.08 9.40 10.69
CA ALA A 511 4.96 9.88 11.75
C ALA A 511 4.43 9.53 13.16
N PRO A 512 3.17 9.87 13.53
CA PRO A 512 2.64 9.51 14.86
C PRO A 512 2.62 7.99 15.09
N LEU A 513 2.32 7.22 14.04
CA LEU A 513 2.36 5.76 14.10
C LEU A 513 3.77 5.27 14.40
N PHE A 514 4.76 5.64 13.58
CA PHE A 514 6.13 5.13 13.67
C PHE A 514 6.84 5.55 14.95
N ASP A 515 6.54 6.74 15.46
CA ASP A 515 7.08 7.22 16.73
C ASP A 515 6.53 6.43 17.93
N SER A 516 5.29 5.92 17.84
CA SER A 516 4.68 5.14 18.91
C SER A 516 5.20 3.70 19.02
N LEU A 517 5.88 3.17 17.99
CA LEU A 517 6.26 1.76 17.92
C LEU A 517 7.50 1.41 18.74
N GLY A 518 7.48 0.24 19.39
CA GLY A 518 8.59 -0.32 20.14
C GLY A 518 9.82 -0.69 19.31
N GLY A 519 9.65 -0.85 18.00
CA GLY A 519 10.71 -1.07 17.01
C GLY A 519 10.14 -1.03 15.60
N LEU A 520 10.93 -0.56 14.64
CA LEU A 520 10.50 -0.42 13.26
C LEU A 520 11.61 -0.83 12.30
N VAL A 521 11.28 -1.74 11.38
CA VAL A 521 12.14 -2.14 10.27
C VAL A 521 11.41 -1.87 8.97
N LEU A 522 11.99 -1.02 8.12
CA LEU A 522 11.51 -0.75 6.77
C LEU A 522 12.49 -1.39 5.79
N MET A 523 12.06 -2.42 5.07
CA MET A 523 12.90 -3.13 4.11
C MET A 523 12.30 -3.15 2.71
N SER A 524 13.16 -3.07 1.70
CA SER A 524 12.78 -3.17 0.30
C SER A 524 14.00 -3.51 -0.57
N ALA A 525 13.77 -4.09 -1.74
CA ALA A 525 14.86 -4.34 -2.70
C ALA A 525 15.44 -3.05 -3.30
N THR A 526 14.66 -1.98 -3.34
CA THR A 526 15.00 -0.69 -3.97
C THR A 526 14.59 0.48 -3.09
N PHE A 527 14.95 0.45 -1.80
CA PHE A 527 14.48 1.42 -0.81
C PHE A 527 15.15 2.79 -0.88
N ARG A 528 16.42 2.89 -1.28
CA ARG A 528 17.15 4.16 -1.38
C ARG A 528 16.49 5.14 -2.36
N PRO A 529 16.68 6.46 -2.15
CA PRO A 529 17.47 7.09 -1.07
C PRO A 529 16.73 7.12 0.28
N PHE A 530 17.47 6.86 1.37
CA PHE A 530 16.90 6.82 2.72
C PHE A 530 16.46 8.20 3.22
N ASP A 531 17.17 9.27 2.84
CA ASP A 531 16.77 10.65 3.19
C ASP A 531 15.37 11.01 2.68
N MET A 532 15.03 10.58 1.46
CA MET A 532 13.67 10.75 0.95
C MET A 532 12.67 10.03 1.86
N ALA A 533 12.91 8.75 2.17
CA ALA A 533 11.98 7.96 2.99
C ALA A 533 11.79 8.58 4.38
N LYS A 534 12.87 9.07 5.01
CA LYS A 534 12.81 9.77 6.30
C LYS A 534 11.95 11.03 6.22
N GLU A 535 12.19 11.88 5.21
CA GLU A 535 11.43 13.12 5.02
C GLU A 535 9.95 12.86 4.72
N THR A 536 9.64 11.95 3.79
CA THR A 536 8.27 11.71 3.32
C THR A 536 7.40 10.95 4.32
N LEU A 537 8.00 10.01 5.07
CA LEU A 537 7.32 9.22 6.10
C LEU A 537 7.36 9.88 7.48
N GLY A 538 8.15 10.94 7.65
CA GLY A 538 8.31 11.67 8.91
C GLY A 538 9.02 10.86 9.99
N ILE A 539 10.15 10.24 9.63
CA ILE A 539 10.97 9.48 10.57
C ILE A 539 11.97 10.45 11.22
N GLU A 540 11.70 10.83 12.47
CA GLU A 540 12.56 11.73 13.24
C GLU A 540 13.49 10.98 14.20
N ARG A 541 13.17 9.72 14.54
CA ARG A 541 14.01 8.83 15.34
C ARG A 541 15.36 8.58 14.65
N GLN A 542 16.38 8.28 15.45
CA GLN A 542 17.68 7.83 14.94
C GLN A 542 17.50 6.59 14.06
N THR A 543 18.21 6.56 12.93
CA THR A 543 18.07 5.51 11.92
C THR A 543 19.37 4.73 11.74
N LEU A 544 19.26 3.41 11.68
CA LEU A 544 20.29 2.54 11.12
C LEU A 544 20.00 2.35 9.63
N GLU A 545 20.95 2.74 8.77
CA GLU A 545 20.84 2.64 7.32
C GLU A 545 21.73 1.51 6.79
N ILE A 546 21.12 0.47 6.26
CA ILE A 546 21.82 -0.69 5.72
C ILE A 546 21.53 -0.80 4.22
N ALA A 547 22.58 -0.83 3.41
CA ALA A 547 22.47 -1.10 1.98
C ALA A 547 23.50 -2.15 1.57
N TYR A 548 23.04 -3.32 1.10
CA TYR A 548 23.93 -4.32 0.51
C TYR A 548 23.65 -4.50 -0.98
N PRO A 549 24.66 -4.31 -1.85
CA PRO A 549 24.51 -4.49 -3.29
C PRO A 549 24.33 -5.96 -3.66
N ILE A 550 24.06 -6.20 -4.93
CA ILE A 550 24.05 -7.56 -5.50
C ILE A 550 25.44 -8.18 -5.32
N THR A 551 25.51 -9.35 -4.69
CA THR A 551 26.75 -10.10 -4.44
C THR A 551 27.01 -11.17 -5.50
N PHE A 552 26.19 -11.22 -6.56
CA PHE A 552 26.37 -12.18 -7.65
C PHE A 552 27.70 -11.94 -8.37
N PRO A 553 28.22 -12.91 -9.14
CA PRO A 553 29.46 -12.73 -9.90
C PRO A 553 29.28 -11.65 -10.99
N PRO A 554 30.19 -10.67 -11.12
CA PRO A 554 30.14 -9.67 -12.20
C PRO A 554 30.18 -10.29 -13.60
N GLU A 555 30.87 -11.41 -13.79
CA GLU A 555 30.94 -12.17 -15.04
C GLU A 555 29.57 -12.69 -15.49
N ASN A 556 28.66 -12.99 -14.56
CA ASN A 556 27.32 -13.49 -14.85
C ASN A 556 26.33 -12.37 -15.21
N ARG A 557 26.75 -11.10 -15.20
CA ARG A 557 25.86 -9.98 -15.52
C ARG A 557 26.53 -8.85 -16.28
N ARG A 558 25.79 -8.23 -17.19
CA ARG A 558 26.19 -7.00 -17.86
C ARG A 558 25.04 -6.01 -17.89
N THR A 559 25.37 -4.73 -17.74
CA THR A 559 24.41 -3.63 -17.90
C THR A 559 24.93 -2.69 -18.99
N TYR A 560 24.30 -2.71 -20.16
CA TYR A 560 24.67 -1.87 -21.29
C TYR A 560 23.77 -0.62 -21.35
N ALA A 561 24.38 0.56 -21.29
CA ALA A 561 23.72 1.85 -21.50
C ALA A 561 23.92 2.29 -22.96
N VAL A 562 22.88 2.08 -23.78
CA VAL A 562 22.97 2.19 -25.24
C VAL A 562 22.67 3.63 -25.69
N SER A 563 23.55 4.17 -26.53
CA SER A 563 23.54 5.55 -27.00
C SER A 563 22.46 5.86 -28.05
N VAL A 564 21.19 5.57 -27.78
CA VAL A 564 20.10 6.09 -28.61
C VAL A 564 19.73 7.52 -28.18
N PRO A 565 19.27 8.38 -29.09
CA PRO A 565 18.86 9.75 -28.75
C PRO A 565 17.85 9.75 -27.59
N PRO A 566 17.91 10.74 -26.68
CA PRO A 566 16.97 10.82 -25.56
C PRO A 566 15.52 10.72 -26.01
N LEU A 567 14.80 9.70 -25.54
CA LEU A 567 13.45 9.37 -25.97
C LEU A 567 12.41 10.22 -25.26
N TYR A 568 12.56 11.55 -25.37
CA TYR A 568 11.51 12.50 -25.04
C TYR A 568 10.36 12.39 -26.04
N GLN A 569 9.15 12.77 -25.61
CA GLN A 569 7.98 12.81 -26.47
C GLN A 569 8.22 13.64 -27.75
N SER A 570 8.99 14.72 -27.66
CA SER A 570 9.31 15.59 -28.80
C SER A 570 10.27 14.97 -29.82
N LYS A 571 11.07 13.97 -29.43
CA LYS A 571 12.13 13.40 -30.28
C LYS A 571 11.87 11.97 -30.73
N ARG A 572 11.16 11.18 -29.93
CA ARG A 572 10.93 9.74 -30.19
C ARG A 572 10.08 9.43 -31.43
N SER A 573 9.33 10.42 -31.93
CA SER A 573 8.52 10.29 -33.14
C SER A 573 9.31 10.58 -34.44
N HIS A 574 10.54 11.10 -34.35
CA HIS A 574 11.38 11.28 -35.53
C HIS A 574 11.72 9.93 -36.15
N VAL A 575 11.57 9.83 -37.47
CA VAL A 575 11.75 8.58 -38.24
C VAL A 575 13.11 7.93 -37.96
N TRP A 576 14.20 8.69 -38.06
CA TRP A 576 15.55 8.17 -37.83
C TRP A 576 15.78 7.67 -36.39
N VAL A 577 15.14 8.29 -35.38
CA VAL A 577 15.22 7.84 -33.98
C VAL A 577 14.48 6.51 -33.84
N ARG A 578 13.27 6.43 -34.39
CA ARG A 578 12.47 5.21 -34.39
C ARG A 578 13.21 4.07 -35.08
N GLU A 579 13.76 4.30 -36.27
CA GLU A 579 14.54 3.31 -37.02
C GLU A 579 15.78 2.84 -36.25
N THR A 580 16.47 3.77 -35.57
CA THR A 580 17.61 3.41 -34.71
C THR A 580 17.16 2.49 -33.56
N VAL A 581 16.04 2.80 -32.89
CA VAL A 581 15.49 1.96 -31.82
C VAL A 581 15.06 0.60 -32.35
N GLU A 582 14.34 0.56 -33.49
CA GLU A 582 13.89 -0.67 -34.16
C GLU A 582 15.06 -1.58 -34.50
N GLN A 583 16.10 -1.07 -35.16
CA GLN A 583 17.30 -1.82 -35.53
C GLN A 583 18.06 -2.33 -34.30
N THR A 584 18.18 -1.50 -33.26
CA THR A 584 18.88 -1.88 -32.02
C THR A 584 18.11 -2.98 -31.29
N LEU A 585 16.77 -2.90 -31.24
CA LEU A 585 15.93 -3.93 -30.64
C LEU A 585 16.07 -5.27 -31.36
N VAL A 586 15.98 -5.28 -32.69
CA VAL A 586 16.16 -6.50 -33.49
C VAL A 586 17.53 -7.11 -33.23
N SER A 587 18.58 -6.30 -33.27
CA SER A 587 19.96 -6.75 -33.02
C SER A 587 20.11 -7.38 -31.63
N ALA A 588 19.59 -6.72 -30.60
CA ALA A 588 19.66 -7.21 -29.22
C ALA A 588 18.85 -8.50 -28.98
N ILE A 589 17.64 -8.57 -29.56
CA ILE A 589 16.77 -9.75 -29.46
C ILE A 589 17.42 -10.95 -30.16
N CYS A 590 17.95 -10.77 -31.36
CA CYS A 590 18.58 -11.84 -32.12
C CYS A 590 19.88 -12.35 -31.46
N ALA A 591 20.68 -11.45 -30.88
CA ALA A 591 21.92 -11.81 -30.19
C ALA A 591 21.69 -12.47 -28.80
N THR A 592 20.49 -12.32 -28.22
CA THR A 592 20.17 -12.94 -26.93
C THR A 592 19.98 -14.44 -27.07
N LYS A 593 20.72 -15.23 -26.28
CA LYS A 593 20.58 -16.70 -26.22
C LYS A 593 19.52 -17.12 -25.19
N GLY A 594 18.27 -16.73 -25.43
CA GLY A 594 17.14 -17.07 -24.59
C GLY A 594 15.99 -16.05 -24.69
N ASN A 595 15.07 -16.13 -23.75
CA ASN A 595 13.94 -15.21 -23.68
C ASN A 595 14.35 -13.76 -23.35
N THR A 596 13.69 -12.80 -23.99
CA THR A 596 13.92 -11.36 -23.78
C THR A 596 12.65 -10.66 -23.31
N ILE A 597 12.78 -9.80 -22.29
CA ILE A 597 11.69 -8.92 -21.84
C ILE A 597 11.99 -7.50 -22.33
N VAL A 598 11.02 -6.83 -22.95
CA VAL A 598 11.17 -5.45 -23.41
C VAL A 598 10.12 -4.58 -22.72
N TYR A 599 10.58 -3.64 -21.90
CA TYR A 599 9.75 -2.66 -21.21
C TYR A 599 9.82 -1.30 -21.92
N PHE A 600 8.66 -0.77 -22.29
CA PHE A 600 8.50 0.58 -22.85
C PHE A 600 7.97 1.59 -21.82
N GLN A 601 8.05 2.87 -22.19
CA GLN A 601 7.59 4.00 -21.38
C GLN A 601 6.08 3.99 -21.12
N SER A 602 5.30 3.48 -22.07
CA SER A 602 3.83 3.41 -22.01
C SER A 602 3.33 2.24 -22.85
N PHE A 603 2.09 1.83 -22.61
CA PHE A 603 1.45 0.78 -23.43
C PHE A 603 1.37 1.19 -24.91
N ALA A 604 1.07 2.46 -25.22
CA ALA A 604 1.01 2.92 -26.61
C ALA A 604 2.34 2.78 -27.37
N GLU A 605 3.48 3.00 -26.69
CA GLU A 605 4.78 2.70 -27.29
C GLU A 605 5.00 1.18 -27.38
N ALA A 606 4.64 0.42 -26.35
CA ALA A 606 4.76 -1.04 -26.36
C ALA A 606 4.00 -1.68 -27.55
N GLU A 607 2.76 -1.27 -27.78
CA GLU A 607 1.91 -1.74 -28.88
C GLU A 607 2.48 -1.39 -30.27
N LYS A 608 3.03 -0.18 -30.40
CA LYS A 608 3.68 0.27 -31.64
C LYS A 608 4.88 -0.62 -32.01
N TYR A 609 5.78 -0.87 -31.05
CA TYR A 609 6.96 -1.71 -31.32
C TYR A 609 6.64 -3.19 -31.35
N TYR A 610 5.62 -3.66 -30.61
CA TYR A 610 5.07 -5.01 -30.78
C TYR A 610 4.63 -5.24 -32.22
N SER A 611 3.87 -4.30 -32.80
CA SER A 611 3.38 -4.40 -34.19
C SER A 611 4.51 -4.46 -35.22
N PHE A 612 5.67 -3.88 -34.91
CA PHE A 612 6.88 -3.97 -35.73
C PHE A 612 7.58 -5.32 -35.55
N LEU A 613 7.81 -5.75 -34.31
CA LEU A 613 8.50 -7.00 -33.98
C LEU A 613 7.70 -8.25 -34.36
N SER A 614 6.37 -8.16 -34.42
CA SER A 614 5.48 -9.26 -34.77
C SER A 614 5.25 -9.43 -36.29
N GLN A 615 5.97 -8.69 -37.13
CA GLN A 615 5.85 -8.82 -38.58
C GLN A 615 6.39 -10.16 -39.07
N GLU A 616 5.79 -10.69 -40.15
CA GLU A 616 6.14 -12.02 -40.68
C GLU A 616 7.62 -12.16 -41.03
N TRP A 617 8.26 -11.11 -41.57
CA TRP A 617 9.68 -11.15 -41.92
C TRP A 617 10.57 -11.38 -40.69
N MET A 618 10.27 -10.70 -39.57
CA MET A 618 11.04 -10.82 -38.33
C MET A 618 10.91 -12.23 -37.75
N ILE A 619 9.69 -12.77 -37.74
CA ILE A 619 9.43 -14.12 -37.21
C ILE A 619 10.06 -15.18 -38.13
N ALA A 620 9.98 -15.01 -39.45
CA ALA A 620 10.55 -15.94 -40.42
C ALA A 620 12.09 -15.94 -40.39
N GLU A 621 12.71 -14.79 -40.17
CA GLU A 621 14.17 -14.64 -40.13
C GLU A 621 14.77 -15.11 -38.80
N SER A 622 14.13 -14.77 -37.67
CA SER A 622 14.67 -15.06 -36.33
C SER A 622 14.15 -16.36 -35.70
N GLY A 623 12.95 -16.81 -36.11
CA GLY A 623 12.21 -17.89 -35.45
C GLY A 623 11.65 -17.51 -34.06
N ILE A 624 11.69 -16.23 -33.68
CA ILE A 624 11.37 -15.76 -32.33
C ILE A 624 9.91 -15.35 -32.22
N LYS A 625 9.18 -15.93 -31.27
CA LYS A 625 7.79 -15.56 -30.99
C LYS A 625 7.71 -14.27 -30.18
N VAL A 626 6.80 -13.37 -30.53
CA VAL A 626 6.57 -12.12 -29.81
C VAL A 626 5.22 -12.15 -29.08
N LEU A 627 5.23 -11.80 -27.80
CA LEU A 627 4.08 -11.76 -26.91
C LEU A 627 3.84 -10.34 -26.40
N LEU A 628 2.59 -9.98 -26.11
CA LEU A 628 2.22 -8.63 -25.62
C LEU A 628 1.45 -8.72 -24.30
N ASP A 629 1.92 -7.95 -23.31
CA ASP A 629 1.19 -7.67 -22.06
C ASP A 629 0.14 -6.57 -22.28
N GLN A 630 -1.14 -6.95 -22.37
CA GLN A 630 -2.24 -6.04 -22.67
C GLN A 630 -2.94 -5.51 -21.40
N PRO A 631 -3.13 -4.18 -21.27
CA PRO A 631 -3.91 -3.60 -20.19
C PRO A 631 -5.33 -4.15 -20.13
N GLY A 632 -5.79 -4.51 -18.92
CA GLY A 632 -7.15 -5.03 -18.70
C GLY A 632 -7.36 -6.49 -19.11
N VAL A 633 -6.33 -7.16 -19.66
CA VAL A 633 -6.35 -8.61 -19.93
C VAL A 633 -5.52 -9.32 -18.88
N SER A 634 -5.98 -10.48 -18.42
CA SER A 634 -5.19 -11.31 -17.50
C SER A 634 -3.87 -11.71 -18.16
N SER A 635 -2.77 -11.37 -17.53
CA SER A 635 -1.42 -11.62 -18.04
C SER A 635 -0.93 -13.04 -17.75
N ASN A 636 -1.73 -13.88 -17.09
CA ASN A 636 -1.37 -15.26 -16.73
C ASN A 636 -1.04 -16.13 -17.94
N ALA A 637 -1.88 -16.14 -18.97
CA ALA A 637 -1.67 -16.97 -20.15
C ALA A 637 -0.41 -16.56 -20.93
N VAL A 638 -0.19 -15.25 -21.08
CA VAL A 638 1.00 -14.70 -21.74
C VAL A 638 2.27 -15.04 -20.95
N ARG A 639 2.21 -14.92 -19.61
CA ARG A 639 3.31 -15.27 -18.71
C ARG A 639 3.67 -16.74 -18.77
N GLU A 640 2.68 -17.62 -18.67
CA GLU A 640 2.87 -19.08 -18.71
C GLU A 640 3.45 -19.52 -20.05
N GLU A 641 2.97 -18.97 -21.15
CA GLU A 641 3.52 -19.25 -22.48
C GLU A 641 4.97 -18.75 -22.60
N PHE A 642 5.27 -17.54 -22.11
CA PHE A 642 6.63 -17.02 -22.09
C PHE A 642 7.57 -17.95 -21.29
N PHE A 643 7.15 -18.39 -20.10
CA PHE A 643 7.93 -19.29 -19.26
C PHE A 643 8.17 -20.62 -19.94
N ARG A 644 7.12 -21.22 -20.50
CA ARG A 644 7.20 -22.51 -21.21
C ARG A 644 8.24 -22.47 -22.35
N ILE A 645 8.29 -21.37 -23.11
CA ILE A 645 9.25 -21.21 -24.22
C ILE A 645 10.68 -21.07 -23.70
N GLY A 646 10.90 -20.28 -22.64
CA GLY A 646 12.23 -20.10 -22.05
C GLY A 646 12.77 -21.38 -21.44
N GLU A 647 11.93 -22.08 -20.67
CA GLU A 647 12.27 -23.36 -20.03
C GLU A 647 12.53 -24.49 -21.05
N SER A 648 11.99 -24.39 -22.28
CA SER A 648 12.30 -25.34 -23.35
C SER A 648 13.60 -25.02 -24.11
N GLY A 649 14.31 -23.95 -23.74
CA GLY A 649 15.50 -23.47 -24.45
C GLY A 649 15.19 -22.76 -25.78
N GLU A 650 13.91 -22.52 -26.07
CA GLU A 650 13.49 -21.71 -27.22
C GLU A 650 13.57 -20.21 -26.89
N ARG A 651 13.36 -19.36 -27.89
CA ARG A 651 13.47 -17.90 -27.75
C ARG A 651 12.14 -17.21 -28.02
N SER A 652 11.73 -16.36 -27.08
CA SER A 652 10.61 -15.45 -27.26
C SER A 652 10.88 -14.06 -26.70
N VAL A 653 10.08 -13.10 -27.14
CA VAL A 653 10.09 -11.72 -26.66
C VAL A 653 8.77 -11.43 -25.96
N LEU A 654 8.85 -10.94 -24.73
CA LEU A 654 7.71 -10.38 -24.03
C LEU A 654 7.76 -8.85 -24.07
N VAL A 655 6.82 -8.24 -24.78
CA VAL A 655 6.66 -6.79 -24.84
C VAL A 655 5.68 -6.33 -23.76
N SER A 656 6.13 -5.43 -22.90
CA SER A 656 5.33 -4.81 -21.84
C SER A 656 5.77 -3.35 -21.63
N TYR A 657 5.25 -2.69 -20.62
CA TYR A 657 5.61 -1.33 -20.22
C TYR A 657 5.97 -1.30 -18.73
N ILE A 658 6.74 -0.31 -18.29
CA ILE A 658 7.31 -0.26 -16.93
C ILE A 658 6.25 -0.16 -15.81
N PHE A 659 5.00 0.14 -16.18
CA PHE A 659 3.84 0.16 -15.29
C PHE A 659 2.86 -0.99 -15.50
N GLY A 660 3.20 -1.98 -16.35
CA GLY A 660 2.37 -3.14 -16.65
C GLY A 660 2.34 -4.18 -15.55
N THR A 661 1.38 -5.11 -15.61
CA THR A 661 1.19 -6.14 -14.57
C THR A 661 2.37 -7.11 -14.51
N LEU A 662 3.08 -7.30 -15.62
CA LEU A 662 4.24 -8.19 -15.68
C LEU A 662 5.55 -7.52 -15.21
N SER A 663 5.49 -6.27 -14.75
CA SER A 663 6.64 -5.50 -14.26
C SER A 663 6.85 -5.61 -12.74
N GLU A 664 5.90 -6.17 -11.98
CA GLU A 664 5.92 -6.29 -10.52
C GLU A 664 5.68 -7.74 -10.07
N GLY A 665 6.28 -8.19 -8.95
CA GLY A 665 5.95 -9.47 -8.30
C GLY A 665 6.30 -10.81 -8.99
N ILE A 666 6.66 -10.81 -10.29
CA ILE A 666 6.88 -12.06 -11.05
C ILE A 666 8.31 -12.60 -10.93
N ASP A 667 8.46 -13.92 -11.07
CA ASP A 667 9.74 -14.62 -11.01
C ASP A 667 10.18 -15.27 -12.33
N PHE A 668 11.28 -14.73 -12.89
CA PHE A 668 11.84 -15.09 -14.20
C PHE A 668 13.16 -15.89 -14.09
N ARG A 669 13.38 -16.59 -12.96
CA ARG A 669 14.48 -17.56 -12.78
C ARG A 669 14.37 -18.75 -13.73
N ASP A 670 15.40 -19.59 -13.77
CA ASP A 670 15.40 -20.90 -14.43
C ASP A 670 15.14 -20.78 -15.94
N ASP A 671 15.99 -20.02 -16.63
CA ASP A 671 15.99 -19.86 -18.10
C ASP A 671 14.76 -19.15 -18.69
N ARG A 672 13.82 -18.72 -17.84
CA ARG A 672 12.61 -17.99 -18.26
C ARG A 672 12.90 -16.63 -18.89
N ALA A 673 14.00 -15.96 -18.54
CA ALA A 673 14.47 -14.74 -19.21
C ALA A 673 16.00 -14.58 -19.08
N ARG A 674 16.66 -14.17 -20.17
CA ARG A 674 18.11 -13.91 -20.23
C ARG A 674 18.48 -12.46 -20.48
N SER A 675 17.56 -11.70 -21.07
CA SER A 675 17.76 -10.27 -21.32
C SER A 675 16.55 -9.46 -20.89
N VAL A 676 16.80 -8.28 -20.34
CA VAL A 676 15.79 -7.24 -20.14
C VAL A 676 16.22 -5.97 -20.84
N ILE A 677 15.33 -5.42 -21.66
CA ILE A 677 15.55 -4.18 -22.41
C ILE A 677 14.58 -3.14 -21.89
N ILE A 678 15.10 -1.99 -21.47
CA ILE A 678 14.31 -0.84 -21.00
C ILE A 678 14.45 0.26 -22.05
N VAL A 679 13.36 0.50 -22.79
CA VAL A 679 13.32 1.46 -23.89
C VAL A 679 12.79 2.79 -23.39
N GLY A 680 13.70 3.75 -23.25
CA GLY A 680 13.40 5.07 -22.71
C GLY A 680 13.11 5.06 -21.21
N ILE A 681 12.85 6.25 -20.66
CA ILE A 681 12.46 6.43 -19.26
C ILE A 681 10.94 6.62 -19.20
N GLY A 682 10.24 5.64 -18.62
CA GLY A 682 8.79 5.69 -18.42
C GLY A 682 8.45 6.43 -17.14
N TYR A 683 8.32 7.76 -17.21
CA TYR A 683 7.78 8.53 -16.09
C TYR A 683 6.30 8.19 -15.88
N PRO A 684 5.79 8.20 -14.64
CA PRO A 684 4.37 8.03 -14.37
C PRO A 684 3.57 9.11 -15.09
N ALA A 685 2.34 8.77 -15.49
CA ALA A 685 1.45 9.74 -16.12
C ALA A 685 1.20 10.90 -15.15
N LEU A 686 1.45 12.13 -15.60
CA LEU A 686 1.18 13.35 -14.84
C LEU A 686 -0.31 13.66 -14.85
N ASN A 687 -1.09 12.81 -14.18
CA ASN A 687 -2.49 13.06 -13.87
C ASN A 687 -2.60 14.12 -12.75
N ASP A 688 -3.82 14.57 -12.54
CA ASP A 688 -4.12 15.64 -11.58
C ASP A 688 -3.61 15.32 -10.16
N ARG A 689 -3.83 14.07 -9.71
CA ARG A 689 -3.32 13.55 -8.44
C ARG A 689 -1.80 13.65 -8.33
N THR A 690 -1.07 13.18 -9.33
CA THR A 690 0.41 13.16 -9.31
C THR A 690 0.97 14.57 -9.26
N LYS A 691 0.40 15.49 -10.05
CA LYS A 691 0.76 16.91 -10.03
C LYS A 691 0.47 17.56 -8.68
N ALA A 692 -0.65 17.21 -8.04
CA ALA A 692 -1.00 17.75 -6.74
C ALA A 692 -0.03 17.28 -5.64
N VAL A 693 0.42 16.02 -5.72
CA VAL A 693 1.47 15.49 -4.82
C VAL A 693 2.80 16.16 -5.11
N GLU A 694 3.19 16.33 -6.37
CA GLU A 694 4.40 17.07 -6.78
C GLU A 694 4.41 18.49 -6.18
N ALA A 695 3.34 19.26 -6.39
CA ALA A 695 3.21 20.61 -5.86
C ALA A 695 3.20 20.64 -4.32
N ALA A 696 2.51 19.68 -3.67
CA ALA A 696 2.52 19.55 -2.22
C ALA A 696 3.94 19.30 -1.69
N TYR A 697 4.70 18.42 -2.34
CA TYR A 697 6.04 18.05 -1.93
C TYR A 697 7.02 19.22 -2.12
N ASP A 698 6.91 19.99 -3.20
CA ASP A 698 7.70 21.21 -3.37
C ASP A 698 7.39 22.25 -2.29
N THR A 699 6.13 22.36 -1.90
CA THR A 699 5.69 23.29 -0.83
C THR A 699 6.21 22.86 0.53
N VAL A 700 6.16 21.56 0.84
CA VAL A 700 6.41 21.02 2.18
C VAL A 700 7.88 20.67 2.42
N PHE A 701 8.56 20.13 1.41
CA PHE A 701 9.95 19.64 1.52
C PHE A 701 10.96 20.54 0.79
N GLY A 702 10.47 21.47 -0.04
CA GLY A 702 11.28 22.48 -0.72
C GLY A 702 11.38 22.29 -2.24
N PRO A 703 11.82 23.33 -2.98
CA PRO A 703 11.77 23.34 -4.44
C PRO A 703 12.55 22.19 -5.10
N GLY A 704 11.91 21.51 -6.07
CA GLY A 704 12.48 20.40 -6.83
C GLY A 704 12.30 19.04 -6.16
N LYS A 705 11.88 18.99 -4.90
CA LYS A 705 11.58 17.74 -4.19
C LYS A 705 10.31 17.08 -4.73
N GLY A 706 9.34 17.84 -5.22
CA GLY A 706 8.18 17.34 -5.93
C GLY A 706 8.57 16.46 -7.11
N TRP A 707 9.29 17.03 -8.08
CA TRP A 707 9.79 16.26 -9.22
C TRP A 707 10.65 15.07 -8.79
N ASN A 708 11.58 15.28 -7.85
CA ASN A 708 12.53 14.25 -7.47
C ASN A 708 11.85 13.06 -6.75
N PHE A 709 11.05 13.34 -5.73
CA PHE A 709 10.47 12.31 -4.85
C PHE A 709 9.21 11.66 -5.44
N VAL A 710 8.43 12.38 -6.24
CA VAL A 710 7.15 11.89 -6.79
C VAL A 710 7.34 11.25 -8.16
N ILE A 711 8.28 11.74 -8.96
CA ILE A 711 8.43 11.33 -10.36
C ILE A 711 9.74 10.57 -10.58
N LEU A 712 10.89 11.21 -10.30
CA LEU A 712 12.20 10.63 -10.65
C LEU A 712 12.52 9.37 -9.85
N ILE A 713 12.55 9.43 -8.51
CA ILE A 713 12.94 8.30 -7.67
C ILE A 713 12.01 7.08 -7.87
N PRO A 714 10.66 7.21 -7.88
CA PRO A 714 9.79 6.08 -8.16
C PRO A 714 10.03 5.46 -9.54
N THR A 715 10.33 6.28 -10.56
CA THR A 715 10.68 5.79 -11.90
C THR A 715 11.98 4.98 -11.87
N ILE A 716 13.01 5.46 -11.18
CA ILE A 716 14.29 4.76 -11.03
C ILE A 716 14.11 3.46 -10.24
N ARG A 717 13.33 3.47 -9.15
CA ARG A 717 13.01 2.25 -8.38
C ARG A 717 12.36 1.19 -9.27
N ARG A 718 11.41 1.57 -10.13
CA ARG A 718 10.79 0.62 -11.08
C ARG A 718 11.74 0.10 -12.14
N ILE A 719 12.62 0.95 -12.68
CA ILE A 719 13.67 0.53 -13.60
C ILE A 719 14.61 -0.48 -12.93
N ARG A 720 15.07 -0.19 -11.70
CA ARG A 720 15.89 -1.10 -10.89
C ARG A 720 15.19 -2.44 -10.63
N GLN A 721 13.89 -2.41 -10.30
CA GLN A 721 13.09 -3.62 -10.11
C GLN A 721 12.98 -4.45 -11.40
N ALA A 722 12.76 -3.81 -12.55
CA ALA A 722 12.73 -4.47 -13.85
C ALA A 722 14.09 -5.10 -14.20
N MET A 723 15.20 -4.39 -13.93
CA MET A 723 16.56 -4.91 -14.11
C MET A 723 16.85 -6.13 -13.22
N GLY A 724 16.34 -6.14 -11.98
CA GLY A 724 16.46 -7.25 -11.03
C GLY A 724 15.61 -8.48 -11.36
N ARG A 725 14.95 -8.53 -12.52
CA ARG A 725 14.15 -9.68 -12.96
C ARG A 725 14.96 -10.78 -13.62
N VAL A 726 16.07 -10.42 -14.26
CA VAL A 726 16.83 -11.33 -15.13
C VAL A 726 17.93 -12.08 -14.41
N VAL A 727 18.54 -11.50 -13.38
CA VAL A 727 19.61 -12.15 -12.60
C VAL A 727 19.17 -12.22 -11.15
N ARG A 728 18.85 -13.41 -10.66
CA ARG A 728 18.25 -13.61 -9.32
C ARG A 728 18.95 -14.59 -8.41
N SER A 729 19.99 -15.26 -8.89
CA SER A 729 20.84 -16.11 -8.05
C SER A 729 22.31 -15.97 -8.45
N PRO A 730 23.27 -16.37 -7.59
CA PRO A 730 24.68 -16.35 -7.93
C PRO A 730 25.07 -17.22 -9.14
N THR A 731 24.29 -18.27 -9.43
CA THR A 731 24.52 -19.19 -10.56
C THR A 731 23.76 -18.79 -11.82
N ASP A 732 22.90 -17.79 -11.73
CA ASP A 732 22.10 -17.29 -12.85
C ASP A 732 22.88 -16.21 -13.61
N TYR A 733 22.59 -16.05 -14.90
CA TYR A 733 23.26 -15.08 -15.74
C TYR A 733 22.30 -14.39 -16.70
N GLY A 734 22.63 -13.15 -17.05
CA GLY A 734 21.87 -12.40 -18.05
C GLY A 734 22.25 -10.94 -18.17
N VAL A 735 21.62 -10.28 -19.14
CA VAL A 735 21.99 -8.92 -19.57
C VAL A 735 20.85 -7.94 -19.35
N ARG A 736 21.21 -6.72 -18.95
CA ARG A 736 20.30 -5.58 -18.81
C ARG A 736 20.70 -4.54 -19.85
N ILE A 737 19.74 -4.10 -20.66
CA ILE A 737 19.98 -3.16 -21.75
C ILE A 737 19.13 -1.92 -21.49
N LEU A 738 19.78 -0.78 -21.28
CA LEU A 738 19.15 0.50 -21.03
C LEU A 738 19.25 1.36 -22.30
N LEU A 739 18.15 1.45 -23.03
CA LEU A 739 18.10 2.04 -24.36
C LEU A 739 17.61 3.50 -24.28
N ASP A 740 18.49 4.38 -23.80
CA ASP A 740 18.33 5.85 -23.80
C ASP A 740 19.66 6.52 -23.40
N ALA A 741 20.12 7.53 -24.15
CA ALA A 741 21.33 8.29 -23.79
C ALA A 741 21.27 8.93 -22.39
N ARG A 742 20.09 9.12 -21.80
CA ARG A 742 19.94 9.62 -20.41
C ARG A 742 20.50 8.68 -19.34
N PHE A 743 20.65 7.39 -19.65
CA PHE A 743 21.29 6.41 -18.76
C PHE A 743 22.82 6.44 -18.83
N GLN A 744 23.40 7.02 -19.88
CA GLN A 744 24.84 6.92 -20.11
C GLN A 744 25.67 7.82 -19.20
N LYS A 745 26.82 7.30 -18.76
CA LYS A 745 27.80 8.05 -17.96
C LYS A 745 28.40 9.20 -18.75
N SER A 746 28.77 8.94 -20.01
CA SER A 746 29.37 9.93 -20.93
C SER A 746 28.42 11.07 -21.32
N SER A 747 27.12 10.80 -21.35
CA SER A 747 26.08 11.80 -21.65
C SER A 747 25.66 12.61 -20.42
N ALA A 748 25.90 12.12 -19.20
CA ALA A 748 25.42 12.74 -17.96
C ALA A 748 25.85 14.21 -17.78
N PRO A 749 27.12 14.62 -18.03
CA PRO A 749 27.52 16.03 -17.90
C PRO A 749 26.81 16.94 -18.89
N LYS A 750 26.57 16.47 -20.12
CA LYS A 750 25.92 17.24 -21.20
C LYS A 750 24.42 17.40 -20.96
N LEU A 751 23.78 16.37 -20.41
CA LEU A 751 22.33 16.37 -20.13
C LEU A 751 21.99 17.05 -18.79
N GLY A 752 22.94 17.20 -17.88
CA GLY A 752 22.73 17.84 -16.59
C GLY A 752 21.56 17.22 -15.83
N LYS A 753 20.58 18.05 -15.44
CA LYS A 753 19.35 17.62 -14.73
C LYS A 753 18.47 16.63 -15.50
N TYR A 754 18.70 16.47 -16.80
CA TYR A 754 17.94 15.55 -17.63
C TYR A 754 18.56 14.15 -17.75
N SER A 755 19.77 13.96 -17.22
CA SER A 755 20.34 12.63 -17.04
C SER A 755 19.70 11.95 -15.84
N VAL A 756 19.53 10.64 -15.94
CA VAL A 756 19.12 9.81 -14.80
C VAL A 756 20.26 8.97 -14.24
N PHE A 757 21.44 8.98 -14.87
CA PHE A 757 22.60 8.19 -14.45
C PHE A 757 22.91 8.39 -12.96
N ARG A 758 22.89 9.65 -12.49
CA ARG A 758 23.17 10.01 -11.08
C ARG A 758 22.05 9.70 -10.09
N ALA A 759 20.88 9.27 -10.59
CA ALA A 759 19.76 8.90 -9.73
C ALA A 759 19.81 7.42 -9.31
N PHE A 760 20.64 6.61 -9.99
CA PHE A 760 20.95 5.26 -9.56
C PHE A 760 21.99 5.28 -8.44
N PRO A 761 21.96 4.29 -7.53
CA PRO A 761 23.05 4.10 -6.58
C PRO A 761 24.41 3.95 -7.27
N GLU A 762 25.47 4.39 -6.61
CA GLU A 762 26.83 4.36 -7.17
C GLU A 762 27.26 2.93 -7.51
N GLU A 763 26.91 1.95 -6.67
CA GLU A 763 27.30 0.56 -6.89
C GLU A 763 26.67 -0.01 -8.17
N GLU A 764 25.42 0.35 -8.46
CA GLU A 764 24.71 -0.10 -9.68
C GLU A 764 25.15 0.68 -10.92
N SER A 765 25.26 2.00 -10.83
CA SER A 765 25.65 2.85 -11.97
C SER A 765 27.11 2.63 -12.38
N SER A 766 27.95 2.12 -11.48
CA SER A 766 29.32 1.70 -11.80
C SER A 766 29.38 0.49 -12.75
N GLU A 767 28.32 -0.34 -12.80
CA GLU A 767 28.22 -1.49 -13.73
C GLU A 767 27.80 -1.09 -15.14
N PHE A 768 27.45 0.19 -15.38
CA PHE A 768 26.90 0.64 -16.66
C PHE A 768 28.05 0.80 -17.67
N ILE A 769 27.94 0.05 -18.77
CA ILE A 769 28.87 0.11 -19.89
C ILE A 769 28.19 0.91 -21.00
N ASP A 770 28.74 2.08 -21.33
CA ASP A 770 28.25 2.89 -22.45
C ASP A 770 28.60 2.20 -23.78
N VAL A 771 27.60 1.93 -24.62
CA VAL A 771 27.77 1.22 -25.90
C VAL A 771 27.01 1.95 -27.03
N LEU A 772 27.55 1.94 -28.25
CA LEU A 772 26.81 2.44 -29.42
C LEU A 772 25.80 1.40 -29.92
N PRO A 773 24.66 1.83 -30.50
CA PRO A 773 23.67 0.90 -31.08
C PRO A 773 24.25 -0.21 -31.96
N ILE A 774 25.25 0.12 -32.78
CA ILE A 774 25.91 -0.79 -33.72
C ILE A 774 26.84 -1.81 -33.07
N GLU A 775 27.33 -1.55 -31.85
CA GLU A 775 28.27 -2.41 -31.12
C GLU A 775 27.54 -3.41 -30.20
N LEU A 776 26.25 -3.20 -29.96
CA LEU A 776 25.49 -3.94 -28.95
C LEU A 776 25.40 -5.44 -29.25
N ALA A 777 25.20 -5.83 -30.52
CA ALA A 777 25.09 -7.23 -30.91
C ALA A 777 26.39 -7.99 -30.58
N ASP A 778 27.54 -7.46 -30.98
CA ASP A 778 28.85 -8.05 -30.74
C ASP A 778 29.13 -8.21 -29.23
N GLU A 779 28.77 -7.20 -28.41
CA GLU A 779 28.95 -7.25 -26.96
C GLU A 779 28.00 -8.25 -26.27
N LEU A 780 26.80 -8.48 -26.82
CA LEU A 780 25.89 -9.52 -26.36
C LEU A 780 26.37 -10.91 -26.74
N GLU A 781 26.84 -11.10 -27.97
CA GLU A 781 27.37 -12.37 -28.45
C GLU A 781 28.56 -12.81 -27.61
N LYS A 782 29.53 -11.92 -27.36
CA LYS A 782 30.67 -12.18 -26.46
C LYS A 782 30.21 -12.61 -25.08
N PHE A 783 29.26 -11.90 -24.49
CA PHE A 783 28.75 -12.25 -23.16
C PHE A 783 28.11 -13.64 -23.14
N PHE A 784 27.27 -13.97 -24.12
CA PHE A 784 26.58 -15.26 -24.14
C PHE A 784 27.45 -16.44 -24.61
N GLU A 785 28.52 -16.20 -25.38
CA GLU A 785 29.52 -17.21 -25.75
C GLU A 785 30.17 -17.85 -24.52
N ASP A 786 30.46 -17.06 -23.49
CA ASP A 786 31.06 -17.54 -22.23
C ASP A 786 30.17 -18.57 -21.50
N PHE A 787 28.86 -18.61 -21.81
CA PHE A 787 27.87 -19.53 -21.23
C PHE A 787 27.33 -20.57 -22.21
N SER A 788 27.90 -20.64 -23.43
CA SER A 788 27.44 -21.56 -24.50
C SER A 788 28.18 -22.90 -24.52
N TYR A 789 29.07 -23.14 -23.57
CA TYR A 789 29.82 -24.38 -23.39
C TYR A 789 29.34 -25.13 -22.13
N ASP A 790 28.09 -25.61 -22.15
CA ASP A 790 27.62 -26.69 -21.26
C ASP A 790 26.50 -27.48 -21.94
#